data_AF-A0A1U9TN98-F1
#
_entry.id   AF-A0A1U9TN98-F1
#
_cell.length_a   1.000
_cell.length_b   1.000
_cell.length_c   1.000
_cell.angle_alpha   90.00
_cell.angle_beta   90.00
_cell.angle_gamma   90.00
#
_symmetry.space_group_name_H-M   'P 1'
#
loop_
_entity.id
_entity.type
_entity.pdbx_description
1 polymer ?
#
loop_
_entity_poly.entity_id
_entity_poly.type
_entity_poly.pdbx_seq_one_letter_code
_entity_poly.pdbx_strand_id
1 'polypeptide(L)'
;MTVKISGVLKDGTGKPVQNCTIVLKARRTSSTVVVNTVASENPDEAGRYSMDVEHGQYSVTLLVEGFPPSHAGTITVYEGSRPGTLNDFLGAMTEDDVRPEALRRFEQMVEEVSRNASAVAQNTAAAKKSASDASASASEAATHATDAAASSRAASTSAGQAASSAQSASSSAGTASTKAREAAKSAAAAESSKSAAATSASAAKTSETNAAASQKSAATSASTATTKASEAATSARGAAASKEAAKSSETNASSSASSAASSATAAGNSAKAAKTSETNAKSSETAAGQSASAAAGSKTAAALSASAASTSAGQASASATAAGKSAESAASSASTATTKAGKATEQATAAARSASAAKTSETNAKTSADNAASSKAAAASSASSAASSASSASASKDEATRQASAAKGSATTASTKATEAAGSATAAAQSKSTAESAATRAETAAKRAEDIASAVALEDASTTKKGIVQLSSATNSTSESLAATPKAVKAVMGETNKKAPLNSPALTGTPTTPTARQGTNNTQIASTAYVMAAIAALVDSSPDALNTLNELAAALGNDPNFATTMTSALAGKQPKDATLTALAGLATAADRFPYFTGNDVASLATLTKVGRDILAKSTVAAVIEYLGLQETVNKAGNAVQRSGDKMTGELKIGTVNALRIFNDAFGLIFRRSEDFLHFIPTAEGQGENGDIGPLRPFAINLRTGAISVSHGAKIDGGLALGTDNALGGNSITLGDNDTGIKQGGDGVLLFYSNGQLAFGLQPASADFYKRVAYIHQGIIPDGSGAFADQLNNATAPFVQTQFAWNPTPGGLYVPIVKGLSIRNGQGYPGAVSFGYLLTEQYGFPVPCIHMRGDGGNDALWQFNPNDKSFISPGALIAGGVRYNTDGNIFGGCWGSNLNDYLNSSFIRNVRLGGRRSDTLYRGGLCEPGNGHVTTGLQIIGEVDGDDWMVSRPLQKYISGNWYNVEQA
;
A
#
# COMPACT_ATOMS: atom_id res chain seq x y z
N MET A 1 4.03 121.54 56.00
CA MET A 1 4.12 122.14 57.35
C MET A 1 5.40 121.56 57.90
N THR A 2 6.43 122.39 58.08
CA THR A 2 7.77 121.90 58.38
C THR A 2 7.84 121.25 59.76
N VAL A 3 8.62 120.18 59.87
CA VAL A 3 8.93 119.51 61.13
C VAL A 3 10.29 120.03 61.61
N LYS A 4 10.31 120.59 62.81
CA LYS A 4 11.53 121.13 63.39
C LYS A 4 12.45 120.00 63.87
N ILE A 5 13.61 119.87 63.23
CA ILE A 5 14.68 118.96 63.65
C ILE A 5 15.76 119.79 64.33
N SER A 6 15.87 119.63 65.66
CA SER A 6 16.79 120.44 66.45
C SER A 6 17.38 119.66 67.62
N GLY A 7 18.62 119.95 67.99
CA GLY A 7 19.33 119.25 69.06
C GLY A 7 20.77 119.73 69.21
N VAL A 8 21.55 119.00 70.02
CA VAL A 8 23.00 119.20 70.14
C VAL A 8 23.69 118.02 69.46
N LEU A 9 24.49 118.28 68.44
CA LEU A 9 25.32 117.26 67.79
C LEU A 9 26.52 116.96 68.68
N LYS A 10 26.61 115.73 69.17
CA LYS A 10 27.67 115.26 70.09
C LYS A 10 28.47 114.13 69.45
N ASP A 11 29.75 114.06 69.78
CA ASP A 11 30.59 112.91 69.44
C ASP A 11 30.33 111.71 70.36
N GLY A 12 31.00 110.59 70.10
CA GLY A 12 30.91 109.36 70.92
C GLY A 12 31.39 109.51 72.38
N THR A 13 31.96 110.67 72.76
CA THR A 13 32.36 111.02 74.14
C THR A 13 31.44 112.04 74.79
N GLY A 14 30.40 112.50 74.09
CA GLY A 14 29.41 113.45 74.58
C GLY A 14 29.81 114.93 74.45
N LYS A 15 30.95 115.24 73.81
CA LYS A 15 31.38 116.62 73.54
C LYS A 15 30.70 117.18 72.29
N PRO A 16 30.40 118.49 72.22
CA PRO A 16 29.79 119.10 71.04
C PRO A 16 30.74 119.03 69.84
N VAL A 17 30.21 118.64 68.68
CA VAL A 17 30.98 118.60 67.42
C VAL A 17 30.98 120.00 66.81
N GLN A 18 32.13 120.69 66.88
CA GLN A 18 32.33 122.02 66.28
C GLN A 18 32.72 121.91 64.80
N ASN A 19 32.46 122.96 64.01
CA ASN A 19 32.78 123.04 62.57
C ASN A 19 32.24 121.87 61.72
N CYS A 20 31.03 121.40 62.03
CA CYS A 20 30.31 120.42 61.22
C CYS A 20 29.21 121.10 60.41
N THR A 21 28.91 120.63 59.20
CA THR A 21 27.71 120.97 58.44
C THR A 21 26.83 119.73 58.34
N ILE A 22 25.58 119.82 58.78
CA ILE A 22 24.57 118.77 58.61
C ILE A 22 23.90 119.01 57.27
N VAL A 23 23.96 118.03 56.37
CA VAL A 23 23.41 118.11 55.02
C VAL A 23 22.28 117.08 54.86
N LEU A 24 21.09 117.55 54.51
CA LEU A 24 19.94 116.73 54.15
C LEU A 24 19.72 116.80 52.64
N LYS A 25 19.85 115.66 51.95
CA LYS A 25 19.59 115.55 50.51
C LYS A 25 18.34 114.72 50.23
N ALA A 26 17.34 115.28 49.56
CA ALA A 26 16.10 114.55 49.24
C ALA A 26 16.38 113.34 48.32
N ARG A 27 15.93 112.13 48.71
CA ARG A 27 16.12 110.88 47.94
C ARG A 27 14.97 110.58 46.96
N ARG A 28 13.80 111.18 47.18
CA ARG A 28 12.61 111.05 46.33
C ARG A 28 11.88 112.39 46.26
N THR A 29 11.22 112.66 45.13
CA THR A 29 10.36 113.84 44.99
C THR A 29 9.11 113.62 45.85
N SER A 30 8.89 114.49 46.83
CA SER A 30 7.64 114.57 47.60
C SER A 30 6.75 115.70 47.04
N SER A 31 5.56 115.88 47.62
CA SER A 31 4.63 116.95 47.23
C SER A 31 5.16 118.36 47.51
N THR A 32 6.21 118.50 48.34
CA THR A 32 6.78 119.78 48.78
C THR A 32 8.28 119.91 48.52
N VAL A 33 9.00 118.81 48.26
CA VAL A 33 10.46 118.81 48.05
C VAL A 33 10.85 117.93 46.86
N VAL A 34 11.63 118.47 45.93
CA VAL A 34 12.11 117.75 44.74
C VAL A 34 13.34 116.91 45.07
N VAL A 35 13.46 115.69 44.50
CA VAL A 35 14.63 114.82 44.66
C VAL A 35 15.94 115.54 44.32
N ASN A 36 17.03 115.20 45.01
CA ASN A 36 18.37 115.78 44.90
C ASN A 36 18.55 117.23 45.37
N THR A 37 17.49 117.90 45.84
CA THR A 37 17.64 119.18 46.55
C THR A 37 18.30 118.97 47.91
N VAL A 38 19.03 119.99 48.37
CA VAL A 38 19.88 119.93 49.57
C VAL A 38 19.53 121.08 50.52
N ALA A 39 19.36 120.77 51.80
CA ALA A 39 19.35 121.73 52.89
C ALA A 39 20.57 121.50 53.79
N SER A 40 21.20 122.57 54.28
CA SER A 40 22.38 122.48 55.13
C SER A 40 22.27 123.42 56.32
N GLU A 41 22.66 122.94 57.50
CA GLU A 41 22.68 123.70 58.75
C GLU A 41 24.04 123.52 59.44
N ASN A 42 24.62 124.61 59.93
CA ASN A 42 25.87 124.58 60.67
C ASN A 42 25.56 124.74 62.17
N PRO A 43 25.87 123.76 63.03
CA PRO A 43 25.72 123.91 64.47
C PRO A 43 26.61 125.05 65.02
N ASP A 44 26.17 125.69 66.10
CA ASP A 44 26.94 126.73 66.80
C ASP A 44 28.17 126.18 67.56
N GLU A 45 28.95 127.05 68.23
CA GLU A 45 30.13 126.64 69.04
C GLU A 45 29.79 125.65 70.17
N ALA A 46 28.51 125.56 70.57
CA ALA A 46 27.99 124.60 71.54
C ALA A 46 27.38 123.34 70.89
N GLY A 47 27.52 123.17 69.57
CA GLY A 47 27.01 122.05 68.79
C GLY A 47 25.49 122.05 68.57
N ARG A 48 24.79 123.16 68.85
CA ARG A 48 23.33 123.25 68.68
C ARG A 48 22.97 123.49 67.22
N TYR A 49 22.07 122.69 66.68
CA TYR A 49 21.48 122.86 65.35
C TYR A 49 19.96 122.95 65.44
N SER A 50 19.34 123.66 64.51
CA SER A 50 17.89 123.76 64.42
C SER A 50 17.46 124.08 62.99
N MET A 51 16.85 123.10 62.31
CA MET A 51 16.35 123.26 60.94
C MET A 51 14.89 122.86 60.84
N ASP A 52 14.13 123.60 60.04
CA ASP A 52 12.74 123.28 59.70
C ASP A 52 12.72 122.46 58.41
N VAL A 53 12.29 121.19 58.48
CA VAL A 53 12.39 120.21 57.38
C VAL A 53 11.01 119.79 56.91
N GLU A 54 10.72 119.92 55.62
CA GLU A 54 9.46 119.47 55.01
C GLU A 54 9.37 117.93 54.94
N HIS A 55 8.15 117.38 54.84
CA HIS A 55 7.94 115.93 54.74
C HIS A 55 8.55 115.33 53.46
N GLY A 56 9.25 114.21 53.64
CA GLY A 56 10.03 113.60 52.58
C GLY A 56 11.05 112.61 53.12
N GLN A 57 11.75 111.94 52.21
CA GLN A 57 12.83 111.02 52.55
C GLN A 57 14.18 111.67 52.22
N TYR A 58 15.05 111.76 53.21
CA TYR A 58 16.32 112.49 53.11
C TYR A 58 17.51 111.61 53.48
N SER A 59 18.57 111.73 52.69
CA SER A 59 19.90 111.21 53.00
C SER A 59 20.62 112.24 53.86
N VAL A 60 21.03 111.85 55.07
CA VAL A 60 21.74 112.69 56.03
C VAL A 60 23.25 112.50 55.85
N THR A 61 23.99 113.59 55.70
CA THR A 61 25.47 113.59 55.61
C THR A 61 26.05 114.61 56.57
N LEU A 62 27.08 114.25 57.31
CA LEU A 62 27.81 115.13 58.22
C LEU A 62 29.16 115.48 57.60
N LEU A 63 29.44 116.77 57.46
CA LEU A 63 30.70 117.28 56.93
C LEU A 63 31.44 118.01 58.04
N VAL A 64 32.47 117.41 58.62
CA VAL A 64 33.33 118.05 59.62
C VAL A 64 34.56 118.61 58.91
N GLU A 65 34.90 119.89 59.15
CA GLU A 65 36.04 120.56 58.53
C GLU A 65 37.35 119.77 58.76
N GLY A 66 38.01 119.34 57.68
CA GLY A 66 39.21 118.49 57.72
C GLY A 66 38.97 116.98 57.62
N PHE A 67 37.72 116.51 57.60
CA PHE A 67 37.35 115.10 57.43
C PHE A 67 36.45 114.89 56.19
N PRO A 68 36.53 113.73 55.51
CA PRO A 68 35.67 113.44 54.37
C PRO A 68 34.18 113.38 54.79
N PRO A 69 33.24 113.79 53.91
CA PRO A 69 31.80 113.72 54.19
C PRO A 69 31.39 112.30 54.60
N SER A 70 30.73 112.17 55.76
CA SER A 70 30.27 110.88 56.28
C SER A 70 28.76 110.77 56.19
N HIS A 71 28.26 109.72 55.53
CA HIS A 71 26.82 109.44 55.45
C HIS A 71 26.32 108.92 56.80
N ALA A 72 25.43 109.66 57.46
CA ALA A 72 24.92 109.33 58.79
C ALA A 72 23.69 108.42 58.74
N GLY A 73 23.00 108.33 57.59
CA GLY A 73 21.85 107.45 57.37
C GLY A 73 20.75 108.11 56.56
N THR A 74 19.61 107.44 56.44
CA THR A 74 18.40 107.98 55.79
C THR A 74 17.33 108.22 56.83
N ILE A 75 16.67 109.37 56.76
CA ILE A 75 15.50 109.69 57.58
C ILE A 75 14.26 109.82 56.70
N THR A 76 13.09 109.48 57.26
CA THR A 76 11.80 109.72 56.64
C THR A 76 10.98 110.61 57.56
N VAL A 77 10.60 111.79 57.07
CA VAL A 77 9.74 112.74 57.78
C VAL A 77 8.32 112.60 57.21
N TYR A 78 7.38 112.19 58.06
CA TYR A 78 5.96 111.99 57.69
C TYR A 78 5.13 113.25 57.98
N GLU A 79 3.98 113.37 57.31
CA GLU A 79 2.98 114.42 57.54
C GLU A 79 2.33 114.19 58.92
N GLY A 80 2.90 114.79 59.97
CA GLY A 80 2.53 114.55 61.38
C GLY A 80 3.68 114.08 62.29
N SER A 81 4.91 113.94 61.77
CA SER A 81 6.09 113.67 62.60
C SER A 81 6.26 114.75 63.67
N ARG A 82 6.48 114.34 64.93
CA ARG A 82 6.71 115.26 66.05
C ARG A 82 8.12 115.88 65.95
N PRO A 83 8.32 117.14 66.36
CA PRO A 83 9.66 117.73 66.48
C PRO A 83 10.58 116.87 67.37
N GLY A 84 11.83 116.72 66.98
CA GLY A 84 12.79 115.83 67.64
C GLY A 84 14.24 116.08 67.23
N THR A 85 15.16 115.28 67.77
CA THR A 85 16.57 115.33 67.39
C THR A 85 16.82 114.52 66.10
N LEU A 86 17.90 114.81 65.38
CA LEU A 86 18.30 114.05 64.19
C LEU A 86 18.46 112.54 64.48
N ASN A 87 18.91 112.17 65.69
CA ASN A 87 19.02 110.78 66.12
C ASN A 87 17.66 110.09 66.26
N ASP A 88 16.62 110.81 66.70
CA ASP A 88 15.26 110.24 66.83
C ASP A 88 14.71 109.81 65.46
N PHE A 89 15.07 110.55 64.41
CA PHE A 89 14.66 110.23 63.04
C PHE A 89 15.55 109.16 62.37
N LEU A 90 16.84 109.07 62.74
CA LEU A 90 17.75 108.04 62.24
C LEU A 90 17.50 106.65 62.88
N GLY A 91 16.82 106.60 64.03
CA GLY A 91 16.50 105.36 64.75
C GLY A 91 15.11 104.77 64.47
N ALA A 92 14.30 105.38 63.59
CA ALA A 92 12.96 104.91 63.29
C ALA A 92 12.95 103.74 62.28
N MET A 93 12.23 102.65 62.59
CA MET A 93 12.08 101.47 61.71
C MET A 93 11.49 101.86 60.33
N THR A 94 12.00 101.26 59.25
CA THR A 94 11.55 101.50 57.87
C THR A 94 10.72 100.33 57.31
N GLU A 95 9.97 100.59 56.22
CA GLU A 95 8.98 99.68 55.62
C GLU A 95 9.53 98.33 55.11
N ASP A 96 10.86 98.15 55.04
CA ASP A 96 11.49 96.87 54.64
C ASP A 96 11.56 95.84 55.79
N ASP A 97 11.40 96.25 57.06
CA ASP A 97 11.48 95.35 58.23
C ASP A 97 10.15 94.62 58.56
N VAL A 98 9.06 94.91 57.82
CA VAL A 98 7.71 94.37 58.12
C VAL A 98 7.25 93.28 57.14
N ARG A 99 8.12 92.82 56.22
CA ARG A 99 7.79 91.72 55.30
C ARG A 99 8.21 90.37 55.88
N PRO A 100 7.29 89.42 56.19
CA PRO A 100 7.66 88.14 56.80
C PRO A 100 8.41 87.22 55.82
N GLU A 101 9.59 86.72 56.19
CA GLU A 101 10.41 85.73 55.45
C GLU A 101 9.64 84.43 55.13
N ALA A 102 8.55 84.17 55.87
CA ALA A 102 7.63 83.06 55.62
C ALA A 102 6.93 83.15 54.25
N LEU A 103 6.57 84.36 53.79
CA LEU A 103 5.86 84.55 52.51
C LEU A 103 6.81 84.37 51.32
N ARG A 104 8.07 84.82 51.45
CA ARG A 104 9.11 84.67 50.43
C ARG A 104 9.49 83.19 50.22
N ARG A 105 9.54 82.41 51.31
CA ARG A 105 9.76 80.94 51.24
C ARG A 105 8.55 80.20 50.70
N PHE A 106 7.34 80.71 50.94
CA PHE A 106 6.11 80.13 50.40
C PHE A 106 6.02 80.26 48.88
N GLU A 107 6.35 81.43 48.30
CA GLU A 107 6.36 81.62 46.85
C GLU A 107 7.44 80.77 46.15
N GLN A 108 8.64 80.66 46.74
CA GLN A 108 9.68 79.74 46.22
C GLN A 108 9.24 78.27 46.29
N MET A 109 8.56 77.86 47.36
CA MET A 109 8.03 76.50 47.50
C MET A 109 6.93 76.21 46.47
N VAL A 110 6.05 77.18 46.17
CA VAL A 110 5.00 77.01 45.15
C VAL A 110 5.60 76.86 43.75
N GLU A 111 6.62 77.65 43.41
CA GLU A 111 7.29 77.56 42.10
C GLU A 111 8.13 76.28 41.95
N GLU A 112 8.70 75.77 43.05
CA GLU A 112 9.39 74.48 43.10
C GLU A 112 8.41 73.30 43.02
N VAL A 113 7.24 73.39 43.66
CA VAL A 113 6.16 72.40 43.53
C VAL A 113 5.65 72.34 42.09
N SER A 114 5.52 73.48 41.40
CA SER A 114 5.06 73.52 40.00
C SER A 114 6.08 72.93 39.02
N ARG A 115 7.39 73.19 39.23
CA ARG A 115 8.47 72.53 38.47
C ARG A 115 8.55 71.03 38.75
N ASN A 116 8.42 70.61 40.01
CA ASN A 116 8.41 69.20 40.37
C ASN A 116 7.17 68.47 39.82
N ALA A 117 6.00 69.09 39.80
CA ALA A 117 4.80 68.52 39.20
C ALA A 117 4.97 68.30 37.68
N SER A 118 5.59 69.25 36.97
CA SER A 118 5.89 69.11 35.54
C SER A 118 6.92 68.00 35.26
N ALA A 119 7.95 67.86 36.09
CA ALA A 119 8.93 66.77 35.98
C ALA A 119 8.31 65.40 36.28
N VAL A 120 7.41 65.30 37.26
CA VAL A 120 6.66 64.08 37.57
C VAL A 120 5.74 63.70 36.40
N ALA A 121 5.09 64.66 35.76
CA ALA A 121 4.26 64.41 34.58
C ALA A 121 5.07 63.85 33.40
N GLN A 122 6.24 64.44 33.11
CA GLN A 122 7.14 63.96 32.06
C GLN A 122 7.69 62.56 32.37
N ASN A 123 8.12 62.31 33.61
CA ASN A 123 8.60 60.99 34.03
C ASN A 123 7.49 59.93 34.00
N THR A 124 6.25 60.30 34.32
CA THR A 124 5.08 59.41 34.22
C THR A 124 4.78 59.05 32.76
N ALA A 125 4.88 60.02 31.84
CA ALA A 125 4.70 59.77 30.41
C ALA A 125 5.81 58.86 29.84
N ALA A 126 7.07 59.08 30.24
CA ALA A 126 8.19 58.21 29.89
C ALA A 126 7.99 56.78 30.44
N ALA A 127 7.57 56.63 31.70
CA ALA A 127 7.29 55.34 32.31
C ALA A 127 6.13 54.59 31.61
N LYS A 128 5.07 55.30 31.19
CA LYS A 128 3.97 54.72 30.40
C LYS A 128 4.46 54.24 29.04
N LYS A 129 5.32 55.01 28.36
CA LYS A 129 5.90 54.60 27.08
C LYS A 129 6.78 53.36 27.23
N SER A 130 7.66 53.32 28.24
CA SER A 130 8.47 52.14 28.53
C SER A 130 7.63 50.91 28.89
N ALA A 131 6.49 51.09 29.58
CA ALA A 131 5.56 49.99 29.85
C ALA A 131 4.89 49.45 28.58
N SER A 132 4.56 50.33 27.62
CA SER A 132 4.04 49.94 26.31
C SER A 132 5.10 49.24 25.44
N ASP A 133 6.34 49.71 25.45
CA ASP A 133 7.43 49.07 24.70
C ASP A 133 7.76 47.68 25.27
N ALA A 134 7.66 47.52 26.60
CA ALA A 134 7.80 46.22 27.27
C ALA A 134 6.65 45.26 26.94
N SER A 135 5.40 45.74 26.81
CA SER A 135 4.26 44.89 26.44
C SER A 135 4.31 44.46 24.97
N ALA A 136 4.81 45.33 24.07
CA ALA A 136 5.10 44.97 22.69
C ALA A 136 6.19 43.90 22.60
N SER A 137 7.30 44.08 23.33
CA SER A 137 8.40 43.11 23.39
C SER A 137 7.96 41.75 23.94
N ALA A 138 7.07 41.73 24.94
CA ALA A 138 6.48 40.50 25.46
C ALA A 138 5.57 39.79 24.44
N SER A 139 4.85 40.54 23.62
CA SER A 139 3.99 40.00 22.56
C SER A 139 4.81 39.41 21.39
N GLU A 140 5.93 40.03 21.04
CA GLU A 140 6.89 39.49 20.07
C GLU A 140 7.55 38.21 20.59
N ALA A 141 7.96 38.17 21.87
CA ALA A 141 8.51 36.96 22.49
C ALA A 141 7.49 35.81 22.52
N ALA A 142 6.21 36.09 22.75
CA ALA A 142 5.14 35.08 22.70
C ALA A 142 4.92 34.53 21.27
N THR A 143 5.04 35.39 20.26
CA THR A 143 5.00 34.98 18.84
C THR A 143 6.17 34.06 18.51
N HIS A 144 7.39 34.44 18.88
CA HIS A 144 8.59 33.62 18.67
C HIS A 144 8.55 32.27 19.41
N ALA A 145 7.97 32.22 20.61
CA ALA A 145 7.74 30.96 21.32
C ALA A 145 6.75 30.04 20.56
N THR A 146 5.73 30.63 19.92
CA THR A 146 4.77 29.91 19.09
C THR A 146 5.42 29.37 17.82
N ASP A 147 6.25 30.18 17.15
CA ASP A 147 7.02 29.79 15.96
C ASP A 147 8.04 28.68 16.27
N ALA A 148 8.70 28.74 17.44
CA ALA A 148 9.60 27.71 17.91
C ALA A 148 8.85 26.39 18.20
N ALA A 149 7.66 26.45 18.80
CA ALA A 149 6.82 25.29 19.01
C ALA A 149 6.32 24.69 17.69
N ALA A 150 5.93 25.52 16.71
CA ALA A 150 5.57 25.08 15.37
C ALA A 150 6.75 24.41 14.64
N SER A 151 7.95 24.99 14.74
CA SER A 151 9.18 24.42 14.17
C SER A 151 9.56 23.09 14.82
N SER A 152 9.38 22.94 16.14
CA SER A 152 9.58 21.67 16.84
C SER A 152 8.59 20.58 16.39
N ARG A 153 7.31 20.94 16.20
CA ARG A 153 6.30 20.03 15.63
C ARG A 153 6.64 19.63 14.19
N ALA A 154 7.10 20.57 13.36
CA ALA A 154 7.56 20.29 12.01
C ALA A 154 8.76 19.32 12.01
N ALA A 155 9.76 19.55 12.87
CA ALA A 155 10.89 18.64 13.04
C ALA A 155 10.47 17.23 13.50
N SER A 156 9.51 17.13 14.43
CA SER A 156 8.96 15.84 14.88
C SER A 156 8.23 15.10 13.75
N THR A 157 7.50 15.84 12.90
CA THR A 157 6.83 15.29 11.72
C THR A 157 7.85 14.76 10.71
N SER A 158 8.91 15.54 10.42
CA SER A 158 10.00 15.12 9.53
C SER A 158 10.77 13.91 10.06
N ALA A 159 11.00 13.81 11.38
CA ALA A 159 11.59 12.62 12.00
C ALA A 159 10.71 11.38 11.84
N GLY A 160 9.39 11.53 11.99
CA GLY A 160 8.41 10.46 11.75
C GLY A 160 8.36 10.01 10.28
N GLN A 161 8.48 10.93 9.34
CA GLN A 161 8.60 10.60 7.91
C GLN A 161 9.90 9.86 7.60
N ALA A 162 11.04 10.29 8.17
CA ALA A 162 12.32 9.61 8.00
C ALA A 162 12.31 8.18 8.56
N ALA A 163 11.67 7.96 9.72
CA ALA A 163 11.47 6.62 10.27
C ALA A 163 10.59 5.74 9.36
N SER A 164 9.52 6.31 8.80
CA SER A 164 8.65 5.60 7.86
C SER A 164 9.41 5.21 6.57
N SER A 165 10.23 6.10 6.03
CA SER A 165 11.10 5.81 4.88
C SER A 165 12.14 4.72 5.17
N ALA A 166 12.71 4.69 6.39
CA ALA A 166 13.61 3.62 6.81
C ALA A 166 12.89 2.26 6.91
N GLN A 167 11.65 2.25 7.41
CA GLN A 167 10.80 1.05 7.44
C GLN A 167 10.49 0.53 6.03
N SER A 168 10.16 1.43 5.09
CA SER A 168 9.93 1.09 3.68
C SER A 168 11.20 0.51 3.04
N ALA A 169 12.36 1.10 3.29
CA ALA A 169 13.65 0.60 2.81
C ALA A 169 13.97 -0.81 3.34
N SER A 170 13.68 -1.09 4.62
CA SER A 170 13.84 -2.42 5.21
C SER A 170 12.91 -3.45 4.56
N SER A 171 11.65 -3.09 4.30
CA SER A 171 10.69 -3.95 3.60
C SER A 171 11.11 -4.23 2.15
N SER A 172 11.65 -3.23 1.45
CA SER A 172 12.21 -3.39 0.11
C SER A 172 13.45 -4.30 0.11
N ALA A 173 14.34 -4.20 1.10
CA ALA A 173 15.49 -5.09 1.25
C ALA A 173 15.06 -6.55 1.52
N GLY A 174 14.02 -6.76 2.34
CA GLY A 174 13.41 -8.08 2.55
C GLY A 174 12.84 -8.66 1.26
N THR A 175 12.15 -7.83 0.46
CA THR A 175 11.59 -8.23 -0.85
C THR A 175 12.70 -8.60 -1.84
N ALA A 176 13.80 -7.84 -1.89
CA ALA A 176 14.95 -8.13 -2.74
C ALA A 176 15.64 -9.45 -2.35
N SER A 177 15.77 -9.74 -1.05
CA SER A 177 16.29 -11.02 -0.54
C SER A 177 15.42 -12.21 -0.97
N THR A 178 14.10 -12.07 -0.89
CA THR A 178 13.16 -13.10 -1.37
C THR A 178 13.30 -13.33 -2.88
N LYS A 179 13.39 -12.25 -3.68
CA LYS A 179 13.57 -12.36 -5.13
C LYS A 179 14.91 -13.00 -5.52
N ALA A 180 15.97 -12.75 -4.76
CA ALA A 180 17.26 -13.43 -4.96
C ALA A 180 17.17 -14.95 -4.70
N ARG A 181 16.41 -15.38 -3.68
CA ARG A 181 16.17 -16.80 -3.39
C ARG A 181 15.30 -17.47 -4.47
N GLU A 182 14.28 -16.78 -4.96
CA GLU A 182 13.45 -17.25 -6.08
C GLU A 182 14.28 -17.42 -7.35
N ALA A 183 15.16 -16.46 -7.67
CA ALA A 183 16.07 -16.55 -8.81
C ALA A 183 17.04 -17.73 -8.69
N ALA A 184 17.59 -18.00 -7.50
CA ALA A 184 18.44 -19.16 -7.25
C ALA A 184 17.69 -20.49 -7.45
N LYS A 185 16.42 -20.56 -7.02
CA LYS A 185 15.56 -21.73 -7.22
C LYS A 185 15.25 -21.98 -8.71
N SER A 186 15.00 -20.91 -9.47
CA SER A 186 14.80 -20.98 -10.91
C SER A 186 16.07 -21.42 -11.65
N ALA A 187 17.26 -20.97 -11.22
CA ALA A 187 18.53 -21.42 -11.78
C ALA A 187 18.77 -22.93 -11.55
N ALA A 188 18.43 -23.44 -10.36
CA ALA A 188 18.50 -24.88 -10.07
C ALA A 188 17.51 -25.70 -10.91
N ALA A 189 16.30 -25.17 -11.13
CA ALA A 189 15.32 -25.81 -12.01
C ALA A 189 15.80 -25.85 -13.48
N ALA A 190 16.50 -24.81 -13.94
CA ALA A 190 17.11 -24.79 -15.28
C ALA A 190 18.21 -25.85 -15.44
N GLU A 191 19.08 -26.04 -14.44
CA GLU A 191 20.13 -27.08 -14.50
C GLU A 191 19.53 -28.50 -14.45
N SER A 192 18.46 -28.69 -13.67
CA SER A 192 17.69 -29.95 -13.68
C SER A 192 17.06 -30.21 -15.05
N SER A 193 16.56 -29.17 -15.71
CA SER A 193 15.93 -29.26 -17.04
C SER A 193 16.96 -29.58 -18.13
N LYS A 194 18.16 -29.01 -18.04
CA LYS A 194 19.31 -29.35 -18.90
C LYS A 194 19.73 -30.81 -18.75
N SER A 195 19.74 -31.34 -17.52
CA SER A 195 20.05 -32.75 -17.25
C SER A 195 18.97 -33.68 -17.82
N ALA A 196 17.70 -33.31 -17.70
CA ALA A 196 16.58 -34.03 -18.32
C ALA A 196 16.65 -33.99 -19.86
N ALA A 197 17.02 -32.86 -20.46
CA ALA A 197 17.21 -32.73 -21.90
C ALA A 197 18.38 -33.62 -22.41
N ALA A 198 19.50 -33.66 -21.69
CA ALA A 198 20.63 -34.54 -22.02
C ALA A 198 20.27 -36.03 -21.93
N THR A 199 19.43 -36.40 -20.94
CA THR A 199 18.89 -37.76 -20.81
C THR A 199 17.97 -38.11 -21.99
N SER A 200 17.08 -37.19 -22.37
CA SER A 200 16.18 -37.36 -23.53
C SER A 200 16.95 -37.44 -24.85
N ALA A 201 18.01 -36.66 -25.04
CA ALA A 201 18.88 -36.75 -26.22
C ALA A 201 19.58 -38.11 -26.31
N SER A 202 20.04 -38.65 -25.17
CA SER A 202 20.64 -39.98 -25.09
C SER A 202 19.62 -41.07 -25.45
N ALA A 203 18.40 -40.98 -24.92
CA ALA A 203 17.30 -41.90 -25.26
C ALA A 203 16.91 -41.84 -26.74
N ALA A 204 16.88 -40.65 -27.34
CA ALA A 204 16.64 -40.49 -28.77
C ALA A 204 17.72 -41.16 -29.63
N LYS A 205 19.00 -41.07 -29.21
CA LYS A 205 20.12 -41.76 -29.89
C LYS A 205 20.01 -43.28 -29.81
N THR A 206 19.56 -43.80 -28.66
CA THR A 206 19.25 -45.23 -28.50
C THR A 206 18.10 -45.66 -29.41
N SER A 207 17.03 -44.86 -29.51
CA SER A 207 15.92 -45.14 -30.41
C SER A 207 16.31 -45.10 -31.89
N GLU A 208 17.19 -44.19 -32.31
CA GLU A 208 17.77 -44.15 -33.66
C GLU A 208 18.56 -45.43 -33.98
N THR A 209 19.32 -45.93 -33.01
CA THR A 209 20.08 -47.19 -33.12
C THR A 209 19.15 -48.39 -33.25
N ASN A 210 18.07 -48.43 -32.45
CA ASN A 210 17.07 -49.50 -32.50
C ASN A 210 16.29 -49.48 -33.82
N ALA A 211 15.95 -48.31 -34.35
CA ALA A 211 15.29 -48.16 -35.65
C ALA A 211 16.18 -48.69 -36.79
N ALA A 212 17.48 -48.39 -36.77
CA ALA A 212 18.44 -48.91 -37.73
C ALA A 212 18.56 -50.45 -37.64
N ALA A 213 18.57 -51.00 -36.42
CA ALA A 213 18.57 -52.45 -36.20
C ALA A 213 17.28 -53.11 -36.74
N SER A 214 16.11 -52.50 -36.52
CA SER A 214 14.83 -52.97 -37.05
C SER A 214 14.76 -52.90 -38.57
N GLN A 215 15.30 -51.84 -39.20
CA GLN A 215 15.43 -51.76 -40.67
C GLN A 215 16.30 -52.89 -41.23
N LYS A 216 17.43 -53.18 -40.58
CA LYS A 216 18.32 -54.26 -40.98
C LYS A 216 17.64 -55.62 -40.88
N SER A 217 16.93 -55.89 -39.79
CA SER A 217 16.14 -57.12 -39.61
C SER A 217 15.03 -57.24 -40.65
N ALA A 218 14.33 -56.14 -40.98
CA ALA A 218 13.31 -56.12 -42.02
C ALA A 218 13.90 -56.41 -43.41
N ALA A 219 15.06 -55.84 -43.73
CA ALA A 219 15.79 -56.12 -44.97
C ALA A 219 16.22 -57.60 -45.06
N THR A 220 16.68 -58.20 -43.96
CA THR A 220 17.01 -59.63 -43.88
C THR A 220 15.77 -60.52 -44.02
N SER A 221 14.63 -60.13 -43.43
CA SER A 221 13.36 -60.85 -43.63
C SER A 221 12.86 -60.74 -45.07
N ALA A 222 13.00 -59.58 -45.71
CA ALA A 222 12.66 -59.38 -47.11
C ALA A 222 13.52 -60.26 -48.04
N SER A 223 14.85 -60.30 -47.84
CA SER A 223 15.73 -61.16 -48.62
C SER A 223 15.39 -62.64 -48.45
N THR A 224 15.07 -63.06 -47.22
CA THR A 224 14.64 -64.44 -46.92
C THR A 224 13.33 -64.78 -47.63
N ALA A 225 12.37 -63.86 -47.67
CA ALA A 225 11.11 -64.03 -48.40
C ALA A 225 11.33 -64.12 -49.92
N THR A 226 12.24 -63.31 -50.48
CA THR A 226 12.62 -63.41 -51.91
C THR A 226 13.26 -64.76 -52.24
N THR A 227 14.11 -65.29 -51.36
CA THR A 227 14.68 -66.64 -51.51
C THR A 227 13.57 -67.71 -51.47
N LYS A 228 12.64 -67.63 -50.51
CA LYS A 228 11.53 -68.58 -50.38
C LYS A 228 10.55 -68.52 -51.56
N ALA A 229 10.31 -67.34 -52.12
CA ALA A 229 9.52 -67.18 -53.34
C ALA A 229 10.21 -67.83 -54.55
N SER A 230 11.54 -67.74 -54.63
CA SER A 230 12.33 -68.37 -55.70
C SER A 230 12.36 -69.90 -55.58
N GLU A 231 12.43 -70.42 -54.36
CA GLU A 231 12.28 -71.85 -54.07
C GLU A 231 10.88 -72.36 -54.45
N ALA A 232 9.82 -71.63 -54.08
CA ALA A 232 8.45 -71.97 -54.44
C ALA A 232 8.20 -71.93 -55.96
N ALA A 233 8.79 -70.97 -56.67
CA ALA A 233 8.73 -70.92 -58.14
C ALA A 233 9.45 -72.12 -58.77
N THR A 234 10.54 -72.60 -58.17
CA THR A 234 11.25 -73.80 -58.60
C THR A 234 10.40 -75.06 -58.36
N SER A 235 9.73 -75.16 -57.22
CA SER A 235 8.77 -76.25 -56.95
C SER A 235 7.55 -76.23 -57.88
N ALA A 236 7.04 -75.05 -58.23
CA ALA A 236 5.94 -74.90 -59.19
C ALA A 236 6.33 -75.38 -60.60
N ARG A 237 7.58 -75.12 -61.03
CA ARG A 237 8.13 -75.68 -62.28
C ARG A 237 8.25 -77.21 -62.22
N GLY A 238 8.65 -77.77 -61.06
CA GLY A 238 8.67 -79.21 -60.84
C GLY A 238 7.29 -79.88 -60.89
N ALA A 239 6.27 -79.19 -60.36
CA ALA A 239 4.88 -79.65 -60.42
C ALA A 239 4.29 -79.55 -61.85
N ALA A 240 4.63 -78.51 -62.61
CA ALA A 240 4.31 -78.43 -64.04
C ALA A 240 4.93 -79.60 -64.80
N ALA A 241 6.24 -79.85 -64.64
CA ALA A 241 6.92 -80.99 -65.27
C ALA A 241 6.25 -82.34 -64.92
N SER A 242 5.74 -82.49 -63.70
CA SER A 242 4.98 -83.68 -63.28
C SER A 242 3.59 -83.77 -63.92
N LYS A 243 2.92 -82.64 -64.17
CA LYS A 243 1.67 -82.56 -64.95
C LYS A 243 1.90 -82.95 -66.41
N GLU A 244 3.00 -82.50 -67.02
CA GLU A 244 3.39 -82.93 -68.36
C GLU A 244 3.71 -84.44 -68.40
N ALA A 245 4.42 -84.99 -67.40
CA ALA A 245 4.69 -86.42 -67.29
C ALA A 245 3.41 -87.27 -67.11
N ALA A 246 2.42 -86.77 -66.37
CA ALA A 246 1.11 -87.39 -66.23
C ALA A 246 0.32 -87.38 -67.56
N LYS A 247 0.43 -86.29 -68.35
CA LYS A 247 -0.14 -86.17 -69.69
C LYS A 247 0.49 -87.17 -70.68
N SER A 248 1.81 -87.36 -70.60
CA SER A 248 2.51 -88.40 -71.37
C SER A 248 2.06 -89.82 -70.98
N SER A 249 1.80 -90.05 -69.70
CA SER A 249 1.30 -91.34 -69.20
C SER A 249 -0.16 -91.63 -69.65
N GLU A 250 -1.03 -90.61 -69.68
CA GLU A 250 -2.37 -90.66 -70.28
C GLU A 250 -2.32 -91.05 -71.77
N THR A 251 -1.33 -90.52 -72.50
CA THR A 251 -1.09 -90.83 -73.91
C THR A 251 -0.64 -92.28 -74.10
N ASN A 252 0.28 -92.77 -73.26
CA ASN A 252 0.75 -94.16 -73.28
C ASN A 252 -0.36 -95.16 -72.93
N ALA A 253 -1.24 -94.82 -71.99
CA ALA A 253 -2.42 -95.63 -71.66
C ALA A 253 -3.40 -95.70 -72.85
N SER A 254 -3.58 -94.59 -73.57
CA SER A 254 -4.41 -94.53 -74.79
C SER A 254 -3.82 -95.39 -75.93
N SER A 255 -2.50 -95.34 -76.14
CA SER A 255 -1.81 -96.20 -77.11
C SER A 255 -1.92 -97.68 -76.74
N SER A 256 -1.82 -98.02 -75.46
CA SER A 256 -1.98 -99.41 -74.96
C SER A 256 -3.41 -99.92 -75.17
N ALA A 257 -4.43 -99.07 -75.01
CA ALA A 257 -5.82 -99.39 -75.34
C ALA A 257 -6.01 -99.65 -76.84
N SER A 258 -5.33 -98.91 -77.72
CA SER A 258 -5.33 -99.18 -79.17
C SER A 258 -4.68 -100.53 -79.51
N SER A 259 -3.56 -100.90 -78.87
CA SER A 259 -2.94 -102.22 -79.03
C SER A 259 -3.81 -103.37 -78.53
N ALA A 260 -4.58 -103.16 -77.46
CA ALA A 260 -5.57 -104.11 -76.97
C ALA A 260 -6.74 -104.30 -77.95
N ALA A 261 -7.18 -103.23 -78.62
CA ALA A 261 -8.20 -103.29 -79.67
C ALA A 261 -7.71 -104.05 -80.92
N SER A 262 -6.46 -103.83 -81.37
CA SER A 262 -5.85 -104.62 -82.45
C SER A 262 -5.70 -106.10 -82.09
N SER A 263 -5.41 -106.41 -80.82
CA SER A 263 -5.33 -107.78 -80.31
C SER A 263 -6.71 -108.46 -80.26
N ALA A 264 -7.78 -107.71 -79.97
CA ALA A 264 -9.16 -108.20 -80.08
C ALA A 264 -9.55 -108.51 -81.54
N THR A 265 -9.07 -107.74 -82.52
CA THR A 265 -9.23 -108.05 -83.95
C THR A 265 -8.47 -109.32 -84.36
N ALA A 266 -7.26 -109.53 -83.82
CA ALA A 266 -6.48 -110.77 -84.04
C ALA A 266 -7.14 -112.02 -83.42
N ALA A 267 -7.77 -111.88 -82.25
CA ALA A 267 -8.58 -112.92 -81.63
C ALA A 267 -9.84 -113.27 -82.47
N GLY A 268 -10.47 -112.26 -83.10
CA GLY A 268 -11.59 -112.46 -84.04
C GLY A 268 -11.20 -113.20 -85.33
N ASN A 269 -10.01 -112.95 -85.86
CA ASN A 269 -9.48 -113.70 -87.02
C ASN A 269 -9.11 -115.16 -86.65
N SER A 270 -8.63 -115.38 -85.42
CA SER A 270 -8.32 -116.72 -84.88
C SER A 270 -9.58 -117.55 -84.62
N ALA A 271 -10.70 -116.93 -84.23
CA ALA A 271 -12.00 -117.58 -84.10
C ALA A 271 -12.56 -118.10 -85.45
N LYS A 272 -12.18 -117.48 -86.58
CA LYS A 272 -12.52 -117.92 -87.93
C LYS A 272 -11.72 -119.16 -88.38
N ALA A 273 -10.49 -119.32 -87.89
CA ALA A 273 -9.64 -120.50 -88.11
C ALA A 273 -10.03 -121.69 -87.22
N ALA A 274 -10.60 -121.44 -86.03
CA ALA A 274 -11.02 -122.48 -85.06
C ALA A 274 -12.17 -123.37 -85.56
N LYS A 275 -13.00 -122.90 -86.48
CA LYS A 275 -14.11 -123.67 -87.08
C LYS A 275 -13.65 -124.82 -88.00
N THR A 276 -12.36 -124.83 -88.37
CA THR A 276 -11.73 -125.88 -89.18
C THR A 276 -11.06 -126.98 -88.32
N SER A 277 -10.87 -126.77 -87.01
CA SER A 277 -10.15 -127.70 -86.10
C SER A 277 -11.05 -128.56 -85.19
N GLU A 278 -12.37 -128.53 -85.40
CA GLU A 278 -13.39 -129.26 -84.62
C GLU A 278 -13.28 -130.81 -84.71
N THR A 279 -12.48 -131.34 -85.64
CA THR A 279 -12.27 -132.79 -85.83
C THR A 279 -11.33 -133.45 -84.78
N ASN A 280 -10.59 -132.70 -83.96
CA ASN A 280 -9.50 -133.24 -83.12
C ASN A 280 -9.81 -133.33 -81.60
N ALA A 281 -11.08 -133.25 -81.20
CA ALA A 281 -11.56 -133.08 -79.82
C ALA A 281 -11.52 -134.32 -78.88
N LYS A 282 -10.35 -134.92 -78.55
CA LYS A 282 -10.34 -136.00 -77.52
C LYS A 282 -9.22 -136.04 -76.45
N SER A 283 -8.32 -135.05 -76.40
CA SER A 283 -7.17 -135.12 -75.45
C SER A 283 -7.10 -134.02 -74.37
N SER A 284 -8.11 -133.16 -74.19
CA SER A 284 -7.97 -131.92 -73.38
C SER A 284 -8.98 -131.73 -72.23
N GLU A 285 -9.28 -132.77 -71.44
CA GLU A 285 -10.21 -132.65 -70.30
C GLU A 285 -9.57 -132.03 -69.04
N THR A 286 -8.23 -132.00 -68.89
CA THR A 286 -7.56 -131.49 -67.66
C THR A 286 -7.25 -129.98 -67.66
N ALA A 287 -7.32 -129.28 -68.80
CA ALA A 287 -6.97 -127.84 -68.90
C ALA A 287 -8.12 -126.87 -68.54
N ALA A 288 -9.36 -127.37 -68.42
CA ALA A 288 -10.54 -126.53 -68.22
C ALA A 288 -10.71 -125.98 -66.77
N GLY A 289 -10.06 -126.58 -65.77
CA GLY A 289 -10.18 -126.15 -64.36
C GLY A 289 -9.37 -124.90 -63.99
N GLN A 290 -8.26 -124.62 -64.69
CA GLN A 290 -7.37 -123.49 -64.35
C GLN A 290 -7.82 -122.15 -64.95
N SER A 291 -8.50 -122.16 -66.10
CA SER A 291 -8.98 -120.95 -66.77
C SER A 291 -10.19 -120.28 -66.09
N ALA A 292 -10.99 -121.01 -65.31
CA ALA A 292 -12.11 -120.43 -64.55
C ALA A 292 -11.64 -119.61 -63.32
N SER A 293 -10.50 -119.98 -62.71
CA SER A 293 -9.93 -119.27 -61.55
C SER A 293 -9.23 -117.95 -61.92
N ALA A 294 -8.66 -117.85 -63.14
CA ALA A 294 -8.02 -116.64 -63.64
C ALA A 294 -9.01 -115.53 -64.05
N ALA A 295 -10.22 -115.90 -64.49
CA ALA A 295 -11.30 -114.97 -64.81
C ALA A 295 -11.90 -114.31 -63.56
N ALA A 296 -12.00 -115.04 -62.45
CA ALA A 296 -12.46 -114.51 -61.16
C ALA A 296 -11.43 -113.55 -60.53
N GLY A 297 -10.13 -113.83 -60.65
CA GLY A 297 -9.04 -112.94 -60.18
C GLY A 297 -8.96 -111.62 -60.96
N SER A 298 -9.18 -111.66 -62.28
CA SER A 298 -9.13 -110.47 -63.14
C SER A 298 -10.30 -109.49 -62.88
N LYS A 299 -11.48 -110.00 -62.50
CA LYS A 299 -12.64 -109.18 -62.08
C LYS A 299 -12.39 -108.43 -60.76
N THR A 300 -11.71 -109.07 -59.81
CA THR A 300 -11.32 -108.47 -58.51
C THR A 300 -10.21 -107.42 -58.68
N ALA A 301 -9.24 -107.65 -59.56
CA ALA A 301 -8.17 -106.69 -59.86
C ALA A 301 -8.69 -105.42 -60.57
N ALA A 302 -9.68 -105.55 -61.45
CA ALA A 302 -10.34 -104.42 -62.10
C ALA A 302 -11.16 -103.57 -61.11
N ALA A 303 -11.87 -104.20 -60.16
CA ALA A 303 -12.62 -103.49 -59.12
C ALA A 303 -11.69 -102.74 -58.14
N LEU A 304 -10.59 -103.35 -57.71
CA LEU A 304 -9.59 -102.70 -56.85
C LEU A 304 -8.88 -101.53 -57.55
N SER A 305 -8.61 -101.64 -58.85
CA SER A 305 -8.00 -100.56 -59.64
C SER A 305 -8.95 -99.37 -59.83
N ALA A 306 -10.26 -99.61 -60.00
CA ALA A 306 -11.27 -98.56 -60.04
C ALA A 306 -11.42 -97.83 -58.68
N SER A 307 -11.35 -98.56 -57.56
CA SER A 307 -11.36 -97.96 -56.21
C SER A 307 -10.07 -97.20 -55.88
N ALA A 308 -8.92 -97.62 -56.40
CA ALA A 308 -7.66 -96.88 -56.27
C ALA A 308 -7.67 -95.58 -57.10
N ALA A 309 -8.28 -95.60 -58.28
CA ALA A 309 -8.44 -94.42 -59.11
C ALA A 309 -9.39 -93.39 -58.48
N SER A 310 -10.50 -93.81 -57.87
CA SER A 310 -11.41 -92.88 -57.16
C SER A 310 -10.80 -92.29 -55.89
N THR A 311 -9.99 -93.08 -55.15
CA THR A 311 -9.25 -92.60 -53.98
C THR A 311 -8.18 -91.58 -54.38
N SER A 312 -7.46 -91.82 -55.48
CA SER A 312 -6.44 -90.90 -56.00
C SER A 312 -7.06 -89.59 -56.54
N ALA A 313 -8.24 -89.67 -57.16
CA ALA A 313 -8.99 -88.48 -57.56
C ALA A 313 -9.47 -87.65 -56.35
N GLY A 314 -9.87 -88.30 -55.26
CA GLY A 314 -10.19 -87.64 -53.99
C GLY A 314 -8.99 -86.98 -53.29
N GLN A 315 -7.80 -87.58 -53.37
CA GLN A 315 -6.58 -86.97 -52.84
C GLN A 315 -6.10 -85.77 -53.68
N ALA A 316 -6.30 -85.81 -55.00
CA ALA A 316 -6.00 -84.70 -55.89
C ALA A 316 -6.91 -83.47 -55.65
N SER A 317 -8.21 -83.68 -55.41
CA SER A 317 -9.14 -82.59 -55.10
C SER A 317 -8.85 -81.96 -53.73
N ALA A 318 -8.54 -82.77 -52.71
CA ALA A 318 -8.11 -82.28 -51.40
C ALA A 318 -6.81 -81.45 -51.47
N SER A 319 -5.85 -81.87 -52.31
CA SER A 319 -4.60 -81.15 -52.54
C SER A 319 -4.82 -79.81 -53.26
N ALA A 320 -5.76 -79.74 -54.21
CA ALA A 320 -6.15 -78.49 -54.86
C ALA A 320 -6.83 -77.50 -53.88
N THR A 321 -7.67 -77.98 -52.96
CA THR A 321 -8.26 -77.15 -51.90
C THR A 321 -7.21 -76.64 -50.90
N ALA A 322 -6.23 -77.47 -50.54
CA ALA A 322 -5.11 -77.06 -49.67
C ALA A 322 -4.22 -75.98 -50.33
N ALA A 323 -4.00 -76.08 -51.64
CA ALA A 323 -3.28 -75.07 -52.41
C ALA A 323 -4.04 -73.73 -52.45
N GLY A 324 -5.37 -73.75 -52.60
CA GLY A 324 -6.22 -72.54 -52.54
C GLY A 324 -6.15 -71.82 -51.19
N LYS A 325 -6.27 -72.55 -50.08
CA LYS A 325 -6.15 -71.98 -48.72
C LYS A 325 -4.75 -71.41 -48.42
N SER A 326 -3.72 -72.01 -49.01
CA SER A 326 -2.34 -71.52 -48.88
C SER A 326 -2.12 -70.22 -49.66
N ALA A 327 -2.75 -70.06 -50.83
CA ALA A 327 -2.73 -68.82 -51.60
C ALA A 327 -3.48 -67.67 -50.89
N GLU A 328 -4.62 -67.95 -50.26
CA GLU A 328 -5.35 -66.98 -49.43
C GLU A 328 -4.54 -66.54 -48.20
N SER A 329 -3.89 -67.49 -47.52
CA SER A 329 -3.01 -67.19 -46.37
C SER A 329 -1.80 -66.33 -46.77
N ALA A 330 -1.25 -66.54 -47.97
CA ALA A 330 -0.20 -65.70 -48.54
C ALA A 330 -0.69 -64.28 -48.87
N ALA A 331 -1.90 -64.13 -49.41
CA ALA A 331 -2.52 -62.83 -49.68
C ALA A 331 -2.80 -62.03 -48.39
N SER A 332 -3.32 -62.68 -47.34
CA SER A 332 -3.51 -62.06 -46.02
C SER A 332 -2.18 -61.65 -45.37
N SER A 333 -1.12 -62.45 -45.55
CA SER A 333 0.23 -62.13 -45.06
C SER A 333 0.84 -60.94 -45.79
N ALA A 334 0.64 -60.82 -47.10
CA ALA A 334 1.06 -59.67 -47.90
C ALA A 334 0.33 -58.37 -47.50
N SER A 335 -0.99 -58.45 -47.27
CA SER A 335 -1.80 -57.34 -46.73
C SER A 335 -1.26 -56.85 -45.37
N THR A 336 -0.98 -57.78 -44.45
CA THR A 336 -0.42 -57.47 -43.13
C THR A 336 0.96 -56.81 -43.21
N ALA A 337 1.80 -57.24 -44.16
CA ALA A 337 3.11 -56.64 -44.40
C ALA A 337 2.99 -55.20 -44.94
N THR A 338 2.06 -54.93 -45.85
CA THR A 338 1.79 -53.58 -46.36
C THR A 338 1.29 -52.64 -45.25
N THR A 339 0.41 -53.11 -44.36
CA THR A 339 -0.03 -52.32 -43.19
C THR A 339 1.13 -52.02 -42.23
N LYS A 340 2.03 -52.98 -41.99
CA LYS A 340 3.22 -52.77 -41.14
C LYS A 340 4.20 -51.77 -41.77
N ALA A 341 4.39 -51.78 -43.09
CA ALA A 341 5.20 -50.79 -43.79
C ALA A 341 4.62 -49.37 -43.70
N GLY A 342 3.29 -49.24 -43.76
CA GLY A 342 2.59 -47.96 -43.52
C GLY A 342 2.82 -47.40 -42.12
N LYS A 343 2.64 -48.24 -41.08
CA LYS A 343 2.90 -47.86 -39.68
C LYS A 343 4.36 -47.50 -39.40
N ALA A 344 5.31 -48.18 -40.06
CA ALA A 344 6.74 -47.84 -39.95
C ALA A 344 7.05 -46.45 -40.55
N THR A 345 6.36 -46.07 -41.63
CA THR A 345 6.50 -44.74 -42.26
C THR A 345 5.91 -43.63 -41.37
N GLU A 346 4.77 -43.90 -40.72
CA GLU A 346 4.17 -42.99 -39.73
C GLU A 346 5.10 -42.80 -38.52
N GLN A 347 5.70 -43.88 -38.00
CA GLN A 347 6.65 -43.80 -36.89
C GLN A 347 7.95 -43.05 -37.25
N ALA A 348 8.48 -43.22 -38.47
CA ALA A 348 9.60 -42.42 -38.95
C ALA A 348 9.28 -40.92 -39.00
N THR A 349 8.04 -40.58 -39.40
CA THR A 349 7.57 -39.20 -39.43
C THR A 349 7.35 -38.63 -38.01
N ALA A 350 6.87 -39.45 -37.06
CA ALA A 350 6.76 -39.07 -35.66
C ALA A 350 8.13 -38.86 -34.98
N ALA A 351 9.13 -39.67 -35.33
CA ALA A 351 10.51 -39.51 -34.88
C ALA A 351 11.13 -38.21 -35.42
N ALA A 352 10.91 -37.88 -36.69
CA ALA A 352 11.35 -36.61 -37.28
C ALA A 352 10.71 -35.38 -36.60
N ARG A 353 9.41 -35.44 -36.28
CA ARG A 353 8.73 -34.38 -35.50
C ARG A 353 9.28 -34.26 -34.07
N SER A 354 9.61 -35.38 -33.44
CA SER A 354 10.21 -35.40 -32.09
C SER A 354 11.63 -34.83 -32.09
N ALA A 355 12.43 -35.09 -33.13
CA ALA A 355 13.75 -34.48 -33.30
C ALA A 355 13.65 -32.94 -33.48
N SER A 356 12.67 -32.46 -34.25
CA SER A 356 12.39 -31.03 -34.38
C SER A 356 11.93 -30.41 -33.06
N ALA A 357 11.07 -31.08 -32.30
CA ALA A 357 10.63 -30.62 -30.97
C ALA A 357 11.78 -30.56 -29.95
N ALA A 358 12.74 -31.50 -30.03
CA ALA A 358 13.95 -31.48 -29.21
C ALA A 358 14.87 -30.30 -29.57
N LYS A 359 15.03 -29.99 -30.88
CA LYS A 359 15.78 -28.81 -31.36
C LYS A 359 15.17 -27.49 -30.87
N THR A 360 13.83 -27.41 -30.87
CA THR A 360 13.09 -26.26 -30.31
C THR A 360 13.28 -26.17 -28.80
N SER A 361 13.26 -27.29 -28.07
CA SER A 361 13.51 -27.29 -26.62
C SER A 361 14.94 -26.89 -26.27
N GLU A 362 15.95 -27.29 -27.05
CA GLU A 362 17.33 -26.85 -26.90
C GLU A 362 17.45 -25.32 -27.07
N THR A 363 16.75 -24.77 -28.06
CA THR A 363 16.69 -23.31 -28.29
C THR A 363 16.00 -22.58 -27.13
N ASN A 364 14.87 -23.10 -26.65
CA ASN A 364 14.15 -22.52 -25.51
C ASN A 364 14.95 -22.58 -24.21
N ALA A 365 15.73 -23.65 -23.99
CA ALA A 365 16.61 -23.78 -22.84
C ALA A 365 17.75 -22.74 -22.91
N LYS A 366 18.32 -22.49 -24.09
CA LYS A 366 19.32 -21.44 -24.30
C LYS A 366 18.76 -20.04 -24.04
N THR A 367 17.59 -19.73 -24.58
CA THR A 367 16.89 -18.45 -24.31
C THR A 367 16.58 -18.28 -22.82
N SER A 368 16.20 -19.35 -22.13
CA SER A 368 15.93 -19.31 -20.68
C SER A 368 17.21 -19.06 -19.87
N ALA A 369 18.34 -19.61 -20.28
CA ALA A 369 19.65 -19.32 -19.67
C ALA A 369 20.07 -17.86 -19.87
N ASP A 370 19.84 -17.29 -21.06
CA ASP A 370 20.15 -15.89 -21.37
C ASP A 370 19.23 -14.92 -20.58
N ASN A 371 17.96 -15.29 -20.40
CA ASN A 371 17.02 -14.56 -19.54
C ASN A 371 17.40 -14.62 -18.05
N ALA A 372 17.91 -15.76 -17.58
CA ALA A 372 18.41 -15.90 -16.21
C ALA A 372 19.68 -15.06 -15.98
N ALA A 373 20.59 -15.01 -16.96
CA ALA A 373 21.77 -14.14 -16.92
C ALA A 373 21.38 -12.65 -16.90
N SER A 374 20.42 -12.25 -17.72
CA SER A 374 19.87 -10.88 -17.74
C SER A 374 19.20 -10.51 -16.43
N SER A 375 18.45 -11.45 -15.82
CA SER A 375 17.81 -11.26 -14.51
C SER A 375 18.83 -11.12 -13.37
N LYS A 376 19.94 -11.86 -13.42
CA LYS A 376 21.06 -11.72 -12.48
C LYS A 376 21.72 -10.34 -12.60
N ALA A 377 21.89 -9.82 -13.80
CA ALA A 377 22.42 -8.47 -14.04
C ALA A 377 21.46 -7.38 -13.52
N ALA A 378 20.16 -7.51 -13.79
CA ALA A 378 19.14 -6.59 -13.28
C ALA A 378 19.05 -6.59 -11.74
N ALA A 379 19.22 -7.75 -11.10
CA ALA A 379 19.29 -7.85 -9.64
C ALA A 379 20.54 -7.14 -9.07
N ALA A 380 21.70 -7.24 -9.74
CA ALA A 380 22.92 -6.54 -9.35
C ALA A 380 22.79 -5.01 -9.49
N SER A 381 22.17 -4.54 -10.58
CA SER A 381 21.85 -3.11 -10.76
C SER A 381 20.86 -2.61 -9.70
N SER A 382 19.84 -3.41 -9.38
CA SER A 382 18.86 -3.07 -8.33
C SER A 382 19.50 -3.02 -6.94
N ALA A 383 20.43 -3.91 -6.64
CA ALA A 383 21.21 -3.87 -5.40
C ALA A 383 22.10 -2.62 -5.33
N SER A 384 22.67 -2.19 -6.45
CA SER A 384 23.48 -0.97 -6.53
C SER A 384 22.62 0.29 -6.31
N SER A 385 21.43 0.35 -6.92
CA SER A 385 20.47 1.44 -6.68
C SER A 385 19.97 1.47 -5.23
N ALA A 386 19.78 0.30 -4.60
CA ALA A 386 19.42 0.22 -3.19
C ALA A 386 20.55 0.73 -2.27
N ALA A 387 21.82 0.44 -2.59
CA ALA A 387 22.97 0.96 -1.87
C ALA A 387 23.12 2.50 -2.01
N SER A 388 22.87 3.03 -3.21
CA SER A 388 22.82 4.49 -3.44
C SER A 388 21.70 5.14 -2.65
N SER A 389 20.51 4.54 -2.63
CA SER A 389 19.37 5.03 -1.83
C SER A 389 19.64 4.98 -0.32
N ALA A 390 20.35 3.94 0.17
CA ALA A 390 20.79 3.87 1.55
C ALA A 390 21.79 4.98 1.89
N SER A 391 22.69 5.31 0.97
CA SER A 391 23.66 6.40 1.12
C SER A 391 22.96 7.77 1.17
N SER A 392 21.96 7.99 0.31
CA SER A 392 21.12 9.19 0.36
C SER A 392 20.32 9.28 1.66
N ALA A 393 19.81 8.16 2.19
CA ALA A 393 19.11 8.12 3.47
C ALA A 393 20.04 8.45 4.65
N SER A 394 21.29 7.98 4.65
CA SER A 394 22.28 8.41 5.66
C SER A 394 22.60 9.90 5.56
N ALA A 395 22.74 10.45 4.36
CA ALA A 395 22.95 11.88 4.18
C ALA A 395 21.76 12.72 4.68
N SER A 396 20.52 12.27 4.46
CA SER A 396 19.32 12.91 5.01
C SER A 396 19.22 12.81 6.53
N LYS A 397 19.69 11.71 7.14
CA LYS A 397 19.79 11.57 8.60
C LYS A 397 20.79 12.56 9.21
N ASP A 398 21.94 12.75 8.55
CA ASP A 398 22.96 13.70 8.99
C ASP A 398 22.46 15.15 8.87
N GLU A 399 21.72 15.47 7.81
CA GLU A 399 21.09 16.79 7.64
C GLU A 399 19.98 17.04 8.68
N ALA A 400 19.14 16.03 8.97
CA ALA A 400 18.16 16.13 10.04
C ALA A 400 18.81 16.37 11.42
N THR A 401 19.97 15.76 11.66
CA THR A 401 20.75 15.94 12.89
C THR A 401 21.36 17.35 12.97
N ARG A 402 21.84 17.90 11.84
CA ARG A 402 22.27 19.29 11.74
C ARG A 402 21.14 20.28 12.03
N GLN A 403 19.98 20.07 11.43
CA GLN A 403 18.82 20.96 11.63
C GLN A 403 18.28 20.89 13.07
N ALA A 404 18.29 19.72 13.71
CA ALA A 404 17.95 19.58 15.12
C ALA A 404 18.96 20.32 16.04
N SER A 405 20.24 20.29 15.69
CA SER A 405 21.28 21.04 16.42
C SER A 405 21.14 22.55 16.23
N ALA A 406 20.78 23.00 15.02
CA ALA A 406 20.47 24.40 14.74
C ALA A 406 19.22 24.87 15.51
N ALA A 407 18.16 24.06 15.56
CA ALA A 407 16.94 24.33 16.34
C ALA A 407 17.23 24.41 17.85
N LYS A 408 18.10 23.54 18.38
CA LYS A 408 18.57 23.61 19.77
C LYS A 408 19.37 24.88 20.04
N GLY A 409 20.21 25.31 19.09
CA GLY A 409 20.92 26.59 19.13
C GLY A 409 19.94 27.76 19.19
N SER A 410 18.96 27.80 18.29
CA SER A 410 17.91 28.83 18.27
C SER A 410 17.05 28.85 19.54
N ALA A 411 16.72 27.70 20.10
CA ALA A 411 15.99 27.60 21.37
C ALA A 411 16.82 28.13 22.56
N THR A 412 18.14 27.90 22.55
CA THR A 412 19.07 28.44 23.56
C THR A 412 19.16 29.96 23.44
N THR A 413 19.24 30.49 22.20
CA THR A 413 19.20 31.94 21.93
C THR A 413 17.89 32.56 22.39
N ALA A 414 16.74 31.92 22.12
CA ALA A 414 15.43 32.38 22.56
C ALA A 414 15.29 32.37 24.10
N SER A 415 15.80 31.33 24.78
CA SER A 415 15.83 31.26 26.24
C SER A 415 16.73 32.36 26.85
N THR A 416 17.86 32.65 26.21
CA THR A 416 18.75 33.74 26.62
C THR A 416 18.05 35.10 26.47
N LYS A 417 17.38 35.34 25.34
CA LYS A 417 16.61 36.57 25.10
C LYS A 417 15.41 36.73 26.03
N ALA A 418 14.72 35.64 26.38
CA ALA A 418 13.65 35.64 27.37
C ALA A 418 14.18 35.99 28.78
N THR A 419 15.39 35.52 29.12
CA THR A 419 16.05 35.85 30.40
C THR A 419 16.48 37.32 30.44
N GLU A 420 17.00 37.86 29.33
CA GLU A 420 17.33 39.29 29.18
C GLU A 420 16.07 40.18 29.28
N ALA A 421 14.96 39.76 28.68
CA ALA A 421 13.67 40.45 28.76
C ALA A 421 13.08 40.41 30.18
N ALA A 422 13.22 39.28 30.89
CA ALA A 422 12.83 39.16 32.31
C ALA A 422 13.71 40.04 33.22
N GLY A 423 15.01 40.14 32.93
CA GLY A 423 15.91 41.07 33.61
C GLY A 423 15.51 42.53 33.42
N SER A 424 15.16 42.89 32.19
CA SER A 424 14.67 44.23 31.84
C SER A 424 13.32 44.55 32.48
N ALA A 425 12.40 43.57 32.54
CA ALA A 425 11.12 43.69 33.25
C ALA A 425 11.30 43.84 34.77
N THR A 426 12.28 43.17 35.35
CA THR A 426 12.63 43.31 36.77
C THR A 426 13.22 44.69 37.07
N ALA A 427 14.07 45.23 36.19
CA ALA A 427 14.59 46.60 36.30
C ALA A 427 13.49 47.66 36.15
N ALA A 428 12.52 47.43 35.26
CA ALA A 428 11.34 48.27 35.11
C ALA A 428 10.41 48.18 36.34
N ALA A 429 10.23 47.01 36.94
CA ALA A 429 9.47 46.82 38.17
C ALA A 429 10.15 47.48 39.39
N GLN A 430 11.49 47.43 39.47
CA GLN A 430 12.26 48.16 40.47
C GLN A 430 12.16 49.67 40.27
N SER A 431 12.18 50.15 39.02
CA SER A 431 11.98 51.57 38.69
C SER A 431 10.56 52.03 39.05
N LYS A 432 9.55 51.19 38.80
CA LYS A 432 8.16 51.40 39.23
C LYS A 432 8.05 51.46 40.75
N SER A 433 8.63 50.49 41.47
CA SER A 433 8.64 50.48 42.95
C SER A 433 9.38 51.69 43.54
N THR A 434 10.43 52.17 42.87
CA THR A 434 11.18 53.38 43.24
C THR A 434 10.34 54.64 43.01
N ALA A 435 9.61 54.72 41.90
CA ALA A 435 8.68 55.81 41.58
C ALA A 435 7.46 55.80 42.52
N GLU A 436 6.90 54.63 42.83
CA GLU A 436 5.83 54.45 43.81
C GLU A 436 6.31 54.83 45.21
N SER A 437 7.52 54.41 45.62
CA SER A 437 8.11 54.83 46.90
C SER A 437 8.37 56.33 46.96
N ALA A 438 8.70 56.98 45.84
CA ALA A 438 8.83 58.44 45.76
C ALA A 438 7.47 59.15 45.87
N ALA A 439 6.43 58.61 45.23
CA ALA A 439 5.05 59.09 45.34
C ALA A 439 4.51 58.90 46.77
N THR A 440 4.69 57.73 47.38
CA THR A 440 4.30 57.47 48.78
C THR A 440 5.09 58.32 49.76
N ARG A 441 6.36 58.66 49.49
CA ARG A 441 7.13 59.62 50.30
C ARG A 441 6.59 61.04 50.20
N ALA A 442 6.17 61.47 49.00
CA ALA A 442 5.50 62.76 48.81
C ALA A 442 4.13 62.79 49.51
N GLU A 443 3.39 61.70 49.45
CA GLU A 443 2.07 61.55 50.10
C GLU A 443 2.19 61.40 51.63
N THR A 444 3.23 60.74 52.13
CA THR A 444 3.57 60.67 53.57
C THR A 444 4.09 62.01 54.09
N ALA A 445 4.79 62.80 53.27
CA ALA A 445 5.18 64.17 53.62
C ALA A 445 3.96 65.09 53.71
N ALA A 446 2.98 64.92 52.82
CA ALA A 446 1.68 65.60 52.89
C ALA A 446 0.87 65.16 54.13
N LYS A 447 0.79 63.85 54.40
CA LYS A 447 0.11 63.31 55.60
C LYS A 447 0.79 63.69 56.91
N ARG A 448 2.14 63.77 56.97
CA ARG A 448 2.85 64.30 58.15
C ARG A 448 2.53 65.77 58.41
N ALA A 449 2.27 66.55 57.38
CA ALA A 449 1.81 67.93 57.55
C ALA A 449 0.36 67.99 58.12
N GLU A 450 -0.51 67.01 57.79
CA GLU A 450 -1.86 66.87 58.37
C GLU A 450 -1.87 66.23 59.79
N ASP A 451 -1.00 65.26 60.05
CA ASP A 451 -0.90 64.56 61.34
C ASP A 451 -0.27 65.42 62.43
N ILE A 452 0.69 66.30 62.09
CA ILE A 452 1.20 67.33 63.02
C ILE A 452 0.08 68.32 63.40
N ALA A 453 -0.88 68.54 62.51
CA ALA A 453 -2.07 69.35 62.80
C ALA A 453 -3.12 68.62 63.68
N SER A 454 -3.04 67.29 63.82
CA SER A 454 -4.05 66.46 64.51
C SER A 454 -3.58 65.84 65.85
N ALA A 455 -2.28 65.84 66.18
CA ALA A 455 -1.70 65.14 67.34
C ALA A 455 -1.90 65.81 68.72
N VAL A 456 -3.07 66.39 69.00
CA VAL A 456 -3.40 67.05 70.28
C VAL A 456 -4.48 66.28 71.12
N ALA A 457 -4.64 64.93 71.00
CA ALA A 457 -5.59 64.08 71.83
C ALA A 457 -5.19 62.56 72.04
N LEU A 458 -5.58 61.83 73.14
CA LEU A 458 -5.12 60.44 73.58
C LEU A 458 -6.19 59.43 74.21
N GLU A 459 -6.01 58.06 74.18
CA GLU A 459 -6.92 56.88 74.63
C GLU A 459 -6.24 55.53 75.20
N ASP A 460 -7.05 54.48 75.64
CA ASP A 460 -6.81 53.15 76.38
C ASP A 460 -6.18 51.89 75.65
N ALA A 461 -5.89 50.74 76.36
CA ALA A 461 -5.04 49.59 75.86
C ALA A 461 -5.75 48.41 75.20
N SER A 462 -4.95 47.76 74.34
CA SER A 462 -5.01 46.33 74.03
C SER A 462 -3.65 45.64 74.27
N THR A 463 -3.52 44.36 73.93
CA THR A 463 -2.28 43.57 74.15
C THR A 463 -1.07 44.00 73.32
N THR A 464 -1.19 45.02 72.46
CA THR A 464 -0.07 45.59 71.69
C THR A 464 -0.04 47.12 71.70
N LYS A 465 -0.99 47.79 72.38
CA LYS A 465 -1.08 49.25 72.52
C LYS A 465 -1.19 49.59 74.01
N LYS A 466 -0.36 50.50 74.54
CA LYS A 466 -0.36 50.81 76.00
C LYS A 466 -1.62 51.55 76.45
N GLY A 467 -2.08 51.20 77.67
CA GLY A 467 -3.36 51.47 78.38
C GLY A 467 -3.67 50.29 79.39
N ILE A 468 -4.91 49.85 79.71
CA ILE A 468 -5.30 48.96 80.88
C ILE A 468 -6.10 47.58 80.60
N VAL A 469 -5.81 46.33 81.19
CA VAL A 469 -6.47 44.90 80.98
C VAL A 469 -6.47 43.79 82.19
N GLN A 470 -7.34 42.69 82.27
CA GLN A 470 -7.57 41.56 83.34
C GLN A 470 -7.70 39.97 82.94
N LEU A 471 -7.79 38.90 83.84
CA LEU A 471 -7.70 37.35 83.61
C LEU A 471 -8.68 36.29 84.36
N SER A 472 -8.88 34.97 83.92
CA SER A 472 -9.84 33.88 84.45
C SER A 472 -9.45 32.32 84.40
N SER A 473 -10.08 31.38 85.20
CA SER A 473 -9.70 29.92 85.39
C SER A 473 -10.75 28.77 85.27
N ALA A 474 -11.93 28.94 84.66
CA ALA A 474 -12.97 27.87 84.61
C ALA A 474 -12.83 26.88 83.42
N THR A 475 -13.15 25.57 83.59
CA THR A 475 -13.17 24.51 82.52
C THR A 475 -14.35 24.63 81.54
N ASN A 476 -15.17 25.67 81.74
CA ASN A 476 -16.36 26.00 80.95
C ASN A 476 -16.55 27.53 80.84
N SER A 477 -15.47 28.34 80.89
CA SER A 477 -15.55 29.81 80.77
C SER A 477 -16.06 30.26 79.39
N THR A 478 -16.92 31.29 79.37
CA THR A 478 -17.46 31.91 78.13
C THR A 478 -17.01 33.37 77.91
N SER A 479 -16.08 33.91 78.73
CA SER A 479 -15.55 35.29 78.58
C SER A 479 -14.42 35.38 77.55
N GLU A 480 -14.53 36.36 76.63
CA GLU A 480 -13.49 36.67 75.62
C GLU A 480 -12.59 37.87 76.00
N SER A 481 -12.92 38.61 77.07
CA SER A 481 -12.16 39.78 77.56
C SER A 481 -11.17 39.45 78.68
N LEU A 482 -11.15 38.19 79.14
CA LEU A 482 -10.31 37.66 80.22
C LEU A 482 -9.58 36.41 79.70
N ALA A 483 -8.26 36.28 79.89
CA ALA A 483 -7.53 35.10 79.38
C ALA A 483 -7.61 33.87 80.33
N ALA A 484 -7.69 32.64 79.75
CA ALA A 484 -7.90 31.37 80.45
C ALA A 484 -6.62 30.72 81.05
N THR A 485 -6.72 30.00 82.18
CA THR A 485 -5.56 29.36 82.83
C THR A 485 -5.30 27.88 82.45
N PRO A 486 -4.04 27.40 82.51
CA PRO A 486 -3.64 26.03 82.16
C PRO A 486 -4.34 24.90 82.93
N LYS A 487 -4.92 25.20 84.10
CA LYS A 487 -5.67 24.23 84.92
C LYS A 487 -6.93 23.72 84.20
N ALA A 488 -7.56 24.55 83.37
CA ALA A 488 -8.79 24.20 82.67
C ALA A 488 -8.59 23.17 81.54
N VAL A 489 -7.43 23.18 80.89
CA VAL A 489 -7.17 22.37 79.69
C VAL A 489 -6.89 20.88 80.03
N LYS A 490 -6.28 20.61 81.19
CA LYS A 490 -5.89 19.25 81.60
C LYS A 490 -7.08 18.32 81.91
N ALA A 491 -8.22 18.88 82.34
CA ALA A 491 -9.40 18.09 82.72
C ALA A 491 -10.15 17.50 81.51
N VAL A 492 -10.12 18.15 80.36
CA VAL A 492 -10.85 17.73 79.15
C VAL A 492 -10.21 16.52 78.47
N MET A 493 -8.89 16.32 78.63
CA MET A 493 -8.14 15.27 77.93
C MET A 493 -8.38 13.83 78.46
N GLY A 494 -8.98 13.68 79.64
CA GLY A 494 -9.13 12.37 80.32
C GLY A 494 -10.31 11.51 79.86
N GLU A 495 -11.37 12.10 79.31
CA GLU A 495 -12.63 11.41 78.99
C GLU A 495 -12.59 10.64 77.64
N THR A 496 -11.64 10.92 76.75
CA THR A 496 -11.67 10.44 75.36
C THR A 496 -11.14 9.01 75.14
N ASN A 497 -10.46 8.38 76.12
CA ASN A 497 -9.66 7.16 75.92
C ASN A 497 -10.33 5.78 76.24
N LYS A 498 -11.67 5.62 76.18
CA LYS A 498 -12.37 4.37 76.64
C LYS A 498 -13.34 3.65 75.66
N LYS A 499 -13.20 3.69 74.32
CA LYS A 499 -14.15 3.00 73.38
C LYS A 499 -13.50 2.28 72.17
N ALA A 500 -14.15 1.23 71.61
CA ALA A 500 -13.76 0.44 70.41
C ALA A 500 -14.77 0.52 69.22
N PRO A 501 -14.37 0.26 67.95
CA PRO A 501 -15.14 0.67 66.75
C PRO A 501 -16.33 -0.23 66.39
N LEU A 502 -17.41 0.38 65.88
CA LEU A 502 -18.73 -0.22 65.69
C LEU A 502 -18.94 -0.97 64.36
N ASN A 503 -18.10 -0.77 63.34
CA ASN A 503 -18.26 -1.42 62.02
C ASN A 503 -16.97 -2.15 61.62
N SER A 504 -17.01 -3.49 61.66
CA SER A 504 -15.92 -4.46 61.35
C SER A 504 -15.05 -4.92 62.52
N PRO A 505 -15.53 -5.87 63.34
CA PRO A 505 -14.66 -6.65 64.20
C PRO A 505 -13.90 -7.71 63.37
N ALA A 506 -12.58 -7.78 63.50
CA ALA A 506 -11.78 -8.83 62.88
C ALA A 506 -11.87 -10.14 63.71
N LEU A 507 -12.36 -11.23 63.11
CA LEU A 507 -12.39 -12.57 63.73
C LEU A 507 -11.16 -13.38 63.28
N THR A 508 -10.40 -13.93 64.23
CA THR A 508 -9.21 -14.76 63.97
C THR A 508 -9.37 -16.14 64.64
N GLY A 509 -8.84 -17.23 64.04
CA GLY A 509 -8.93 -18.62 64.55
C GLY A 509 -9.73 -19.60 63.66
N THR A 510 -10.18 -20.73 64.22
CA THR A 510 -11.08 -21.74 63.59
C THR A 510 -12.52 -21.64 64.12
N PRO A 511 -13.39 -20.78 63.55
CA PRO A 511 -14.77 -20.63 64.01
C PRO A 511 -15.64 -21.83 63.57
N THR A 512 -16.33 -22.48 64.51
CA THR A 512 -17.24 -23.62 64.27
C THR A 512 -18.69 -23.17 64.05
N THR A 513 -19.40 -23.76 63.08
CA THR A 513 -20.83 -23.47 62.79
C THR A 513 -21.69 -24.74 62.71
N PRO A 514 -23.02 -24.70 62.96
CA PRO A 514 -23.90 -25.89 62.95
C PRO A 514 -24.26 -26.45 61.55
N THR A 515 -24.51 -27.77 61.43
CA THR A 515 -24.94 -28.48 60.18
C THR A 515 -26.44 -28.41 59.91
N ALA A 516 -26.83 -28.00 58.70
CA ALA A 516 -28.24 -27.83 58.29
C ALA A 516 -28.94 -29.15 57.85
N ARG A 517 -30.28 -29.15 57.79
CA ARG A 517 -31.15 -30.30 57.44
C ARG A 517 -31.33 -30.44 55.91
N GLN A 518 -31.31 -31.67 55.35
CA GLN A 518 -31.48 -31.94 53.89
C GLN A 518 -32.66 -31.14 53.29
N GLY A 519 -32.35 -30.15 52.44
CA GLY A 519 -33.30 -29.20 51.83
C GLY A 519 -33.14 -27.68 52.11
N THR A 520 -32.03 -27.18 52.72
CA THR A 520 -31.85 -25.76 53.18
C THR A 520 -31.13 -24.82 52.16
N ASN A 521 -31.49 -23.51 52.02
CA ASN A 521 -30.95 -22.57 50.97
C ASN A 521 -30.81 -21.03 51.26
N ASN A 522 -30.25 -20.54 52.40
CA ASN A 522 -30.09 -19.09 52.75
C ASN A 522 -28.61 -18.62 52.92
N THR A 523 -28.33 -17.38 53.41
CA THR A 523 -26.98 -16.75 53.54
C THR A 523 -26.10 -17.27 54.69
N GLN A 524 -26.47 -18.37 55.32
CA GLN A 524 -25.66 -19.02 56.37
C GLN A 524 -24.46 -19.77 55.76
N ILE A 525 -23.37 -19.91 56.51
CA ILE A 525 -22.17 -20.68 56.08
C ILE A 525 -22.50 -22.20 56.13
N ALA A 526 -22.37 -22.93 55.02
CA ALA A 526 -22.72 -24.37 54.89
C ALA A 526 -21.62 -25.34 55.38
N SER A 527 -22.01 -26.44 56.04
CA SER A 527 -21.09 -27.46 56.60
C SER A 527 -20.93 -28.71 55.70
N THR A 528 -19.79 -29.40 55.79
CA THR A 528 -19.42 -30.55 54.93
C THR A 528 -20.32 -31.80 55.03
N ALA A 529 -20.94 -32.07 56.19
CA ALA A 529 -21.79 -33.26 56.40
C ALA A 529 -23.11 -33.27 55.59
N TYR A 530 -23.59 -32.11 55.17
CA TYR A 530 -24.83 -31.97 54.40
C TYR A 530 -24.74 -32.57 52.98
N VAL A 531 -23.54 -32.59 52.39
CA VAL A 531 -23.34 -32.89 50.96
C VAL A 531 -23.31 -34.41 50.66
N MET A 532 -22.89 -35.27 51.59
CA MET A 532 -22.70 -36.71 51.34
C MET A 532 -23.97 -37.57 51.33
N ALA A 533 -25.02 -37.15 52.03
CA ALA A 533 -26.23 -37.97 52.23
C ALA A 533 -27.20 -37.96 51.02
N ALA A 534 -26.99 -37.14 49.99
CA ALA A 534 -27.89 -37.03 48.84
C ALA A 534 -27.64 -38.09 47.74
N ILE A 535 -26.50 -38.79 47.76
CA ILE A 535 -26.03 -39.63 46.63
C ILE A 535 -26.48 -41.11 46.72
N ALA A 536 -26.78 -41.64 47.91
CA ALA A 536 -26.97 -43.09 48.13
C ALA A 536 -28.36 -43.65 47.75
N ALA A 537 -29.38 -42.82 47.52
CA ALA A 537 -30.78 -43.27 47.40
C ALA A 537 -31.21 -43.76 45.99
N LEU A 538 -30.33 -43.76 44.99
CA LEU A 538 -30.70 -43.95 43.57
C LEU A 538 -30.50 -45.38 43.03
N VAL A 539 -29.88 -46.30 43.76
CA VAL A 539 -29.24 -47.52 43.17
C VAL A 539 -30.00 -48.87 43.38
N ASP A 540 -31.06 -48.98 44.19
CA ASP A 540 -31.58 -50.28 44.69
C ASP A 540 -32.91 -50.86 44.07
N SER A 541 -33.14 -51.05 42.74
CA SER A 541 -34.47 -51.58 42.26
C SER A 541 -34.63 -52.48 40.97
N SER A 542 -34.39 -53.84 40.97
CA SER A 542 -35.12 -54.99 40.22
C SER A 542 -34.30 -56.33 39.99
N PRO A 543 -34.81 -57.64 39.99
CA PRO A 543 -35.52 -58.44 38.88
C PRO A 543 -36.35 -59.80 39.19
N ASP A 544 -36.88 -60.57 38.17
CA ASP A 544 -37.69 -61.87 38.17
C ASP A 544 -37.38 -62.92 37.01
N ALA A 545 -37.25 -64.25 37.25
CA ALA A 545 -37.18 -65.36 36.22
C ALA A 545 -37.42 -66.85 36.73
N LEU A 546 -38.41 -67.65 36.20
CA LEU A 546 -38.59 -69.16 36.32
C LEU A 546 -39.88 -69.81 35.63
N ASN A 547 -39.81 -70.96 34.86
CA ASN A 547 -40.81 -72.13 34.68
C ASN A 547 -40.73 -72.95 33.31
N THR A 548 -40.53 -74.31 33.27
CA THR A 548 -40.47 -75.18 32.03
C THR A 548 -40.89 -76.69 32.10
N LEU A 549 -41.35 -77.29 33.22
CA LEU A 549 -41.56 -78.77 33.28
C LEU A 549 -42.91 -79.29 32.74
N ASN A 550 -43.86 -78.41 32.42
CA ASN A 550 -45.25 -78.82 32.18
C ASN A 550 -45.54 -79.33 30.75
N GLU A 551 -44.61 -79.16 29.80
CA GLU A 551 -44.89 -79.35 28.37
C GLU A 551 -44.59 -80.77 27.85
N LEU A 552 -43.74 -81.55 28.53
CA LEU A 552 -43.24 -82.84 27.99
C LEU A 552 -44.23 -84.00 28.03
N ALA A 553 -45.22 -83.96 28.94
CA ALA A 553 -46.12 -85.10 29.17
C ALA A 553 -47.26 -85.22 28.15
N ALA A 554 -47.62 -84.14 27.43
CA ALA A 554 -48.75 -84.13 26.50
C ALA A 554 -48.44 -84.72 25.10
N ALA A 555 -47.16 -84.84 24.73
CA ALA A 555 -46.75 -85.12 23.36
C ALA A 555 -46.75 -86.62 22.97
N LEU A 556 -46.78 -87.54 23.93
CA LEU A 556 -46.68 -88.99 23.69
C LEU A 556 -48.04 -89.70 23.59
N GLY A 557 -49.12 -88.93 23.45
CA GLY A 557 -50.46 -89.46 23.11
C GLY A 557 -51.11 -90.37 24.14
N ASN A 558 -50.48 -90.58 25.30
CA ASN A 558 -50.96 -91.42 26.40
C ASN A 558 -51.43 -92.84 25.99
N ASP A 559 -50.85 -93.45 24.94
CA ASP A 559 -51.22 -94.80 24.46
C ASP A 559 -50.36 -95.92 25.10
N PRO A 560 -50.96 -96.84 25.89
CA PRO A 560 -50.22 -97.92 26.57
C PRO A 560 -49.87 -99.15 25.72
N ASN A 561 -50.45 -99.35 24.51
CA ASN A 561 -50.28 -100.59 23.72
C ASN A 561 -49.71 -100.38 22.30
N PHE A 562 -48.97 -99.28 22.14
CA PHE A 562 -48.41 -98.77 20.90
C PHE A 562 -47.62 -99.82 20.05
N ALA A 563 -46.90 -100.75 20.67
CA ALA A 563 -46.00 -101.67 19.98
C ALA A 563 -46.71 -102.73 19.09
N THR A 564 -47.88 -103.19 19.49
CA THR A 564 -48.60 -104.26 18.77
C THR A 564 -49.26 -103.73 17.50
N THR A 565 -49.83 -102.52 17.56
CA THR A 565 -50.47 -101.85 16.41
C THR A 565 -49.51 -101.64 15.25
N MET A 566 -48.23 -101.35 15.52
CA MET A 566 -47.24 -101.11 14.47
C MET A 566 -46.75 -102.37 13.75
N THR A 567 -46.68 -103.51 14.44
CA THR A 567 -46.11 -104.74 13.87
C THR A 567 -47.02 -105.35 12.80
N SER A 568 -48.34 -105.29 12.99
CA SER A 568 -49.32 -105.87 12.04
C SER A 568 -49.51 -105.05 10.76
N ALA A 569 -49.27 -103.74 10.79
CA ALA A 569 -49.39 -102.88 9.61
C ALA A 569 -48.26 -103.09 8.58
N LEU A 570 -47.07 -103.55 9.03
CA LEU A 570 -45.88 -103.67 8.18
C LEU A 570 -45.79 -104.98 7.37
N ALA A 571 -46.36 -106.08 7.84
CA ALA A 571 -46.11 -107.41 7.26
C ALA A 571 -46.80 -107.69 5.90
N GLY A 572 -47.80 -106.89 5.48
CA GLY A 572 -48.65 -107.19 4.33
C GLY A 572 -48.38 -106.41 3.02
N LYS A 573 -47.30 -105.62 2.94
CA LYS A 573 -47.18 -104.56 1.92
C LYS A 573 -46.26 -104.84 0.71
N GLN A 574 -45.41 -105.87 0.70
CA GLN A 574 -44.38 -106.00 -0.35
C GLN A 574 -44.83 -106.64 -1.70
N PRO A 575 -45.68 -107.68 -1.81
CA PRO A 575 -45.88 -108.41 -3.08
C PRO A 575 -46.91 -107.84 -4.09
N LYS A 576 -47.44 -106.62 -3.94
CA LYS A 576 -48.58 -106.12 -4.76
C LYS A 576 -48.23 -105.19 -5.92
N ASP A 577 -46.96 -104.93 -6.16
CA ASP A 577 -46.51 -103.98 -7.18
C ASP A 577 -45.64 -104.67 -8.22
N ALA A 578 -46.04 -104.56 -9.50
CA ALA A 578 -45.40 -105.24 -10.62
C ALA A 578 -43.97 -104.74 -10.86
N THR A 579 -43.72 -103.45 -10.60
CA THR A 579 -42.40 -102.84 -10.69
C THR A 579 -41.46 -103.36 -9.60
N LEU A 580 -41.93 -103.48 -8.35
CA LEU A 580 -41.16 -104.07 -7.24
C LEU A 580 -40.87 -105.56 -7.45
N THR A 581 -41.78 -106.28 -8.08
CA THR A 581 -41.60 -107.69 -8.45
C THR A 581 -40.53 -107.84 -9.55
N ALA A 582 -40.55 -106.97 -10.56
CA ALA A 582 -39.53 -106.93 -11.60
C ALA A 582 -38.13 -106.62 -11.03
N LEU A 583 -38.03 -105.70 -10.06
CA LEU A 583 -36.78 -105.40 -9.36
C LEU A 583 -36.26 -106.55 -8.49
N ALA A 584 -37.16 -107.25 -7.80
CA ALA A 584 -36.82 -108.40 -6.95
C ALA A 584 -36.34 -109.62 -7.77
N GLY A 585 -36.71 -109.70 -9.05
CA GLY A 585 -36.33 -110.77 -9.97
C GLY A 585 -34.95 -110.62 -10.64
N LEU A 586 -34.25 -109.48 -10.49
CA LEU A 586 -32.91 -109.34 -11.06
C LEU A 586 -31.90 -110.21 -10.30
N ALA A 587 -31.10 -110.97 -11.04
CA ALA A 587 -30.00 -111.73 -10.47
C ALA A 587 -28.94 -110.75 -9.91
N THR A 588 -28.58 -110.91 -8.64
CA THR A 588 -27.56 -110.08 -8.00
C THR A 588 -26.19 -110.31 -8.67
N ALA A 589 -25.55 -109.22 -9.13
CA ALA A 589 -24.24 -109.27 -9.77
C ALA A 589 -23.43 -108.02 -9.39
N ALA A 590 -22.13 -108.21 -9.10
CA ALA A 590 -21.23 -107.09 -8.81
C ALA A 590 -21.07 -106.18 -10.03
N ASP A 591 -20.82 -104.89 -9.78
CA ASP A 591 -20.53 -103.87 -10.80
C ASP A 591 -21.63 -103.63 -11.85
N ARG A 592 -22.90 -103.95 -11.51
CA ARG A 592 -24.04 -103.74 -12.41
C ARG A 592 -25.09 -102.79 -11.84
N PHE A 593 -25.76 -102.04 -12.71
CA PHE A 593 -26.82 -101.09 -12.35
C PHE A 593 -28.17 -101.57 -12.90
N PRO A 594 -29.19 -101.74 -12.04
CA PRO A 594 -30.55 -101.99 -12.48
C PRO A 594 -31.15 -100.79 -13.23
N TYR A 595 -31.73 -101.02 -14.39
CA TYR A 595 -32.49 -100.02 -15.14
C TYR A 595 -33.68 -100.66 -15.83
N PHE A 596 -34.72 -99.88 -16.12
CA PHE A 596 -35.88 -100.38 -16.84
C PHE A 596 -35.66 -100.32 -18.35
N THR A 597 -35.95 -101.41 -19.04
CA THR A 597 -35.96 -101.49 -20.51
C THR A 597 -37.38 -101.36 -21.09
N GLY A 598 -38.39 -101.30 -20.22
CA GLY A 598 -39.81 -101.11 -20.53
C GLY A 598 -40.64 -101.02 -19.24
N ASN A 599 -41.96 -100.80 -19.35
CA ASN A 599 -42.86 -100.82 -18.20
C ASN A 599 -42.76 -102.17 -17.48
N ASP A 600 -42.50 -102.16 -16.18
CA ASP A 600 -42.38 -103.37 -15.34
C ASP A 600 -41.34 -104.40 -15.81
N VAL A 601 -40.35 -103.99 -16.60
CA VAL A 601 -39.24 -104.84 -17.06
C VAL A 601 -37.91 -104.18 -16.74
N ALA A 602 -37.13 -104.80 -15.85
CA ALA A 602 -35.82 -104.31 -15.43
C ALA A 602 -34.69 -105.25 -15.87
N SER A 603 -33.56 -104.65 -16.22
CA SER A 603 -32.34 -105.31 -16.69
C SER A 603 -31.10 -104.68 -16.03
N LEU A 604 -29.94 -105.31 -16.23
CA LEU A 604 -28.67 -104.87 -15.66
C LEU A 604 -27.73 -104.29 -16.73
N ALA A 605 -27.29 -103.04 -16.54
CA ALA A 605 -26.20 -102.44 -17.29
C ALA A 605 -24.85 -102.68 -16.57
N THR A 606 -23.74 -102.79 -17.30
CA THR A 606 -22.40 -102.80 -16.67
C THR A 606 -22.01 -101.38 -16.30
N LEU A 607 -21.63 -101.14 -15.05
CA LEU A 607 -20.98 -99.90 -14.64
C LEU A 607 -19.46 -100.07 -14.72
N THR A 608 -18.80 -99.15 -15.44
CA THR A 608 -17.34 -99.04 -15.36
C THR A 608 -16.92 -98.58 -13.96
N LYS A 609 -15.65 -98.80 -13.59
CA LYS A 609 -15.11 -98.31 -12.31
C LYS A 609 -15.35 -96.81 -12.12
N VAL A 610 -15.13 -96.02 -13.16
CA VAL A 610 -15.38 -94.57 -13.16
C VAL A 610 -16.85 -94.24 -12.91
N GLY A 611 -17.78 -94.96 -13.55
CA GLY A 611 -19.22 -94.76 -13.33
C GLY A 611 -19.65 -95.06 -11.90
N ARG A 612 -19.08 -96.12 -11.29
CA ARG A 612 -19.34 -96.44 -9.87
C ARG A 612 -18.77 -95.39 -8.93
N ASP A 613 -17.55 -94.94 -9.19
CA ASP A 613 -16.88 -93.94 -8.35
C ASP A 613 -17.63 -92.60 -8.34
N ILE A 614 -18.27 -92.21 -9.47
CA ILE A 614 -19.13 -91.03 -9.56
C ILE A 614 -20.48 -91.25 -8.84
N LEU A 615 -21.18 -92.36 -9.09
CA LEU A 615 -22.47 -92.66 -8.46
C LEU A 615 -22.37 -92.87 -6.94
N ALA A 616 -21.21 -93.29 -6.45
CA ALA A 616 -20.92 -93.44 -5.02
C ALA A 616 -20.68 -92.11 -4.30
N LYS A 617 -20.56 -90.98 -5.01
CA LYS A 617 -20.43 -89.66 -4.38
C LYS A 617 -21.79 -89.21 -3.86
N SER A 618 -21.86 -88.95 -2.56
CA SER A 618 -23.08 -88.53 -1.87
C SER A 618 -23.42 -87.04 -2.03
N THR A 619 -22.53 -86.25 -2.65
CA THR A 619 -22.74 -84.81 -2.84
C THR A 619 -22.23 -84.35 -4.21
N VAL A 620 -22.85 -83.29 -4.74
CA VAL A 620 -22.39 -82.61 -5.96
C VAL A 620 -20.92 -82.15 -5.80
N ALA A 621 -20.52 -81.69 -4.61
CA ALA A 621 -19.16 -81.28 -4.31
C ALA A 621 -18.14 -82.41 -4.49
N ALA A 622 -18.44 -83.62 -3.98
CA ALA A 622 -17.54 -84.76 -4.10
C ALA A 622 -17.43 -85.29 -5.55
N VAL A 623 -18.46 -85.07 -6.39
CA VAL A 623 -18.39 -85.34 -7.84
C VAL A 623 -17.49 -84.32 -8.53
N ILE A 624 -17.66 -83.03 -8.23
CA ILE A 624 -16.83 -81.94 -8.75
C ILE A 624 -15.35 -82.15 -8.40
N GLU A 625 -15.07 -82.59 -7.18
CA GLU A 625 -13.72 -82.94 -6.73
C GLU A 625 -13.15 -84.16 -7.49
N TYR A 626 -13.92 -85.23 -7.66
CA TYR A 626 -13.51 -86.42 -8.42
C TYR A 626 -13.20 -86.11 -9.89
N LEU A 627 -13.93 -85.17 -10.50
CA LEU A 627 -13.69 -84.70 -11.86
C LEU A 627 -12.54 -83.68 -11.97
N GLY A 628 -11.92 -83.29 -10.85
CA GLY A 628 -10.85 -82.29 -10.81
C GLY A 628 -11.31 -80.86 -11.07
N LEU A 629 -12.60 -80.57 -10.91
CA LEU A 629 -13.20 -79.27 -11.25
C LEU A 629 -13.33 -78.32 -10.05
N GLN A 630 -12.98 -78.76 -8.84
CA GLN A 630 -13.15 -77.96 -7.62
C GLN A 630 -12.38 -76.63 -7.67
N GLU A 631 -11.15 -76.64 -8.18
CA GLU A 631 -10.33 -75.44 -8.30
C GLU A 631 -10.92 -74.45 -9.32
N THR A 632 -11.51 -74.96 -10.41
CA THR A 632 -12.19 -74.16 -11.43
C THR A 632 -13.48 -73.53 -10.90
N VAL A 633 -14.29 -74.27 -10.15
CA VAL A 633 -15.51 -73.77 -9.51
C VAL A 633 -15.19 -72.72 -8.47
N ASN A 634 -14.17 -72.95 -7.63
CA ASN A 634 -13.71 -71.98 -6.64
C ASN A 634 -13.18 -70.69 -7.29
N LYS A 635 -12.49 -70.79 -8.43
CA LYS A 635 -12.04 -69.63 -9.21
C LYS A 635 -13.19 -68.87 -9.87
N ALA A 636 -14.27 -69.55 -10.27
CA ALA A 636 -15.40 -68.95 -10.96
C ALA A 636 -16.43 -68.28 -10.05
N GLY A 637 -16.54 -68.68 -8.77
CA GLY A 637 -17.57 -68.21 -7.84
C GLY A 637 -17.61 -66.68 -7.59
N ASN A 638 -16.52 -65.97 -7.86
CA ASN A 638 -16.41 -64.51 -7.71
C ASN A 638 -15.83 -63.82 -8.97
N ALA A 639 -15.79 -64.51 -10.11
CA ALA A 639 -15.22 -63.96 -11.33
C ALA A 639 -16.21 -63.01 -12.01
N VAL A 640 -15.72 -61.84 -12.45
CA VAL A 640 -16.51 -60.95 -13.31
C VAL A 640 -16.59 -61.56 -14.72
N GLN A 641 -17.80 -61.62 -15.30
CA GLN A 641 -18.01 -62.19 -16.63
C GLN A 641 -17.24 -61.39 -17.70
N ARG A 642 -16.64 -62.09 -18.68
CA ARG A 642 -15.95 -61.42 -19.82
C ARG A 642 -16.90 -60.57 -20.68
N SER A 643 -18.19 -60.89 -20.69
CA SER A 643 -19.23 -60.10 -21.35
C SER A 643 -19.71 -58.90 -20.52
N GLY A 644 -19.16 -58.69 -19.32
CA GLY A 644 -19.59 -57.68 -18.34
C GLY A 644 -20.64 -58.22 -17.36
N ASP A 645 -20.70 -57.61 -16.18
CA ASP A 645 -21.66 -57.91 -15.12
C ASP A 645 -22.47 -56.66 -14.73
N LYS A 646 -23.71 -56.89 -14.31
CA LYS A 646 -24.54 -55.87 -13.64
C LYS A 646 -24.54 -56.16 -12.14
N MET A 647 -23.69 -55.47 -11.39
CA MET A 647 -23.60 -55.64 -9.94
C MET A 647 -24.77 -54.93 -9.24
N THR A 648 -25.40 -55.59 -8.26
CA THR A 648 -26.47 -55.01 -7.42
C THR A 648 -25.95 -54.39 -6.12
N GLY A 649 -24.63 -54.49 -5.86
CA GLY A 649 -23.94 -53.93 -4.69
C GLY A 649 -22.62 -53.22 -5.07
N GLU A 650 -21.85 -52.79 -4.06
CA GLU A 650 -20.61 -52.03 -4.23
C GLU A 650 -19.44 -52.91 -4.75
N LEU A 651 -18.74 -52.46 -5.79
CA LEU A 651 -17.44 -53.01 -6.18
C LEU A 651 -16.33 -52.44 -5.29
N LYS A 652 -15.84 -53.23 -4.34
CA LYS A 652 -14.76 -52.85 -3.42
C LYS A 652 -13.44 -53.41 -3.88
N ILE A 653 -12.44 -52.54 -4.03
CA ILE A 653 -11.10 -52.93 -4.50
C ILE A 653 -10.06 -52.52 -3.47
N GLY A 654 -9.40 -53.52 -2.87
CA GLY A 654 -8.42 -53.33 -1.80
C GLY A 654 -6.98 -53.11 -2.29
N THR A 655 -6.73 -53.22 -3.59
CA THR A 655 -5.40 -53.05 -4.18
C THR A 655 -5.08 -51.58 -4.45
N VAL A 656 -3.78 -51.25 -4.45
CA VAL A 656 -3.30 -49.88 -4.66
C VAL A 656 -3.63 -49.38 -6.07
N ASN A 657 -3.44 -50.21 -7.10
CA ASN A 657 -3.96 -49.96 -8.45
C ASN A 657 -5.39 -50.49 -8.49
N ALA A 658 -6.34 -49.68 -8.05
CA ALA A 658 -7.70 -50.12 -7.76
C ALA A 658 -8.48 -50.43 -9.04
N LEU A 659 -8.53 -49.50 -10.01
CA LEU A 659 -9.29 -49.69 -11.24
C LEU A 659 -8.46 -49.27 -12.45
N ARG A 660 -8.56 -50.03 -13.53
CA ARG A 660 -8.02 -49.67 -14.84
C ARG A 660 -9.14 -49.58 -15.85
N ILE A 661 -9.16 -48.50 -16.62
CA ILE A 661 -9.99 -48.35 -17.82
C ILE A 661 -9.04 -48.15 -18.99
N PHE A 662 -9.13 -48.98 -20.03
CA PHE A 662 -8.10 -48.99 -21.08
C PHE A 662 -8.64 -49.27 -22.47
N ASN A 663 -7.83 -48.92 -23.47
CA ASN A 663 -7.86 -49.46 -24.83
C ASN A 663 -6.43 -49.92 -25.21
N ASP A 664 -6.18 -50.24 -26.49
CA ASP A 664 -4.85 -50.67 -26.94
C ASP A 664 -3.76 -49.61 -26.73
N ALA A 665 -4.10 -48.32 -26.82
CA ALA A 665 -3.15 -47.22 -26.76
C ALA A 665 -2.86 -46.76 -25.32
N PHE A 666 -3.90 -46.54 -24.51
CA PHE A 666 -3.74 -45.96 -23.17
C PHE A 666 -4.67 -46.63 -22.16
N GLY A 667 -4.19 -46.72 -20.93
CA GLY A 667 -4.96 -47.09 -19.75
C GLY A 667 -4.97 -45.90 -18.79
N LEU A 668 -6.08 -45.70 -18.10
CA LEU A 668 -6.19 -44.82 -16.95
C LEU A 668 -6.31 -45.68 -15.70
N ILE A 669 -5.34 -45.52 -14.79
CA ILE A 669 -5.27 -46.24 -13.54
C ILE A 669 -5.73 -45.31 -12.42
N PHE A 670 -6.79 -45.71 -11.73
CA PHE A 670 -7.25 -45.11 -10.48
C PHE A 670 -6.43 -45.75 -9.36
N ARG A 671 -5.40 -45.03 -8.91
CA ARG A 671 -4.44 -45.53 -7.92
C ARG A 671 -4.72 -44.92 -6.55
N ARG A 672 -5.11 -45.74 -5.58
CA ARG A 672 -5.18 -45.35 -4.17
C ARG A 672 -3.85 -45.64 -3.49
N SER A 673 -3.02 -44.60 -3.34
CA SER A 673 -1.85 -44.63 -2.45
C SER A 673 -2.28 -44.40 -0.98
N GLU A 674 -1.33 -44.34 -0.05
CA GLU A 674 -1.63 -44.14 1.38
C GLU A 674 -2.46 -42.88 1.63
N ASP A 675 -1.98 -41.73 1.17
CA ASP A 675 -2.62 -40.43 1.42
C ASP A 675 -3.36 -39.85 0.21
N PHE A 676 -3.25 -40.45 -0.98
CA PHE A 676 -3.82 -39.86 -2.21
C PHE A 676 -4.53 -40.86 -3.12
N LEU A 677 -5.63 -40.41 -3.73
CA LEU A 677 -6.22 -41.02 -4.92
C LEU A 677 -5.69 -40.30 -6.16
N HIS A 678 -4.97 -41.02 -7.02
CA HIS A 678 -4.40 -40.50 -8.27
C HIS A 678 -5.10 -41.08 -9.48
N PHE A 679 -5.24 -40.26 -10.52
CA PHE A 679 -5.63 -40.71 -11.86
C PHE A 679 -4.38 -40.68 -12.74
N ILE A 680 -3.87 -41.86 -13.11
CA ILE A 680 -2.55 -42.01 -13.74
C ILE A 680 -2.72 -42.70 -15.08
N PRO A 681 -2.41 -42.03 -16.21
CA PRO A 681 -2.37 -42.69 -17.51
C PRO A 681 -1.14 -43.60 -17.62
N THR A 682 -1.25 -44.68 -18.40
CA THR A 682 -0.12 -45.51 -18.83
C THR A 682 0.69 -44.82 -19.92
N ALA A 683 1.84 -45.41 -20.29
CA ALA A 683 2.49 -45.09 -21.56
C ALA A 683 1.62 -45.46 -22.77
N GLU A 684 1.88 -44.83 -23.91
CA GLU A 684 1.23 -45.14 -25.19
C GLU A 684 1.59 -46.56 -25.68
N GLY A 685 0.60 -47.27 -26.22
CA GLY A 685 0.70 -48.67 -26.65
C GLY A 685 0.72 -49.69 -25.50
N GLN A 686 0.48 -49.23 -24.26
CA GLN A 686 0.55 -50.04 -23.05
C GLN A 686 -0.74 -49.95 -22.24
N GLY A 687 -1.89 -49.83 -22.91
CA GLY A 687 -3.13 -49.53 -22.19
C GLY A 687 -3.62 -50.66 -21.28
N GLU A 688 -3.69 -51.90 -21.78
CA GLU A 688 -4.15 -53.06 -21.00
C GLU A 688 -3.18 -53.44 -19.88
N ASN A 689 -1.89 -53.62 -20.22
CA ASN A 689 -0.89 -54.23 -19.34
C ASN A 689 0.24 -53.28 -18.90
N GLY A 690 0.18 -51.99 -19.24
CA GLY A 690 1.23 -51.04 -18.91
C GLY A 690 1.27 -50.64 -17.45
N ASP A 691 2.46 -50.39 -16.93
CA ASP A 691 2.65 -49.83 -15.59
C ASP A 691 2.13 -48.38 -15.48
N ILE A 692 2.14 -47.86 -14.25
CA ILE A 692 1.81 -46.46 -13.98
C ILE A 692 2.76 -45.54 -14.77
N GLY A 693 2.21 -44.61 -15.54
CA GLY A 693 3.00 -43.61 -16.26
C GLY A 693 3.59 -42.54 -15.34
N PRO A 694 4.45 -41.66 -15.88
CA PRO A 694 5.08 -40.58 -15.10
C PRO A 694 4.11 -39.43 -14.78
N LEU A 695 2.98 -39.32 -15.48
CA LEU A 695 2.06 -38.19 -15.36
C LEU A 695 1.20 -38.27 -14.08
N ARG A 696 0.90 -37.12 -13.50
CA ARG A 696 0.03 -36.95 -12.32
C ARG A 696 -1.03 -35.88 -12.57
N PRO A 697 -1.85 -36.00 -13.63
CA PRO A 697 -2.74 -34.94 -14.07
C PRO A 697 -3.73 -34.53 -12.97
N PHE A 698 -4.21 -35.48 -12.17
CA PHE A 698 -5.17 -35.24 -11.09
C PHE A 698 -4.87 -36.12 -9.87
N ALA A 699 -4.93 -35.52 -8.68
CA ALA A 699 -4.82 -36.23 -7.41
C ALA A 699 -5.72 -35.59 -6.34
N ILE A 700 -6.29 -36.41 -5.46
CA ILE A 700 -7.02 -35.97 -4.27
C ILE A 700 -6.26 -36.46 -3.04
N ASN A 701 -5.89 -35.55 -2.14
CA ASN A 701 -5.40 -35.93 -0.82
C ASN A 701 -6.59 -36.47 0.00
N LEU A 702 -6.51 -37.73 0.41
CA LEU A 702 -7.58 -38.43 1.14
C LEU A 702 -7.73 -37.96 2.59
N ARG A 703 -6.73 -37.28 3.15
CA ARG A 703 -6.79 -36.72 4.51
C ARG A 703 -7.41 -35.33 4.55
N THR A 704 -7.15 -34.50 3.54
CA THR A 704 -7.56 -33.09 3.52
C THR A 704 -8.64 -32.77 2.50
N GLY A 705 -8.92 -33.68 1.55
CA GLY A 705 -9.78 -33.42 0.39
C GLY A 705 -9.15 -32.51 -0.67
N ALA A 706 -7.91 -32.04 -0.46
CA ALA A 706 -7.26 -31.11 -1.39
C ALA A 706 -7.03 -31.76 -2.76
N ILE A 707 -7.45 -31.07 -3.81
CA ILE A 707 -7.29 -31.49 -5.20
C ILE A 707 -6.03 -30.84 -5.77
N SER A 708 -5.17 -31.65 -6.39
CA SER A 708 -3.97 -31.20 -7.10
C SER A 708 -4.09 -31.52 -8.58
N VAL A 709 -4.00 -30.48 -9.41
CA VAL A 709 -3.92 -30.59 -10.87
C VAL A 709 -2.55 -30.09 -11.30
N SER A 710 -1.66 -31.00 -11.72
CA SER A 710 -0.23 -30.68 -11.94
C SER A 710 0.19 -30.63 -13.41
N HIS A 711 -0.73 -30.88 -14.34
CA HIS A 711 -0.47 -30.94 -15.78
C HIS A 711 -1.32 -29.92 -16.57
N GLY A 712 -1.62 -28.78 -15.93
CA GLY A 712 -2.48 -27.73 -16.48
C GLY A 712 -3.98 -28.04 -16.35
N ALA A 713 -4.80 -27.00 -16.37
CA ALA A 713 -6.25 -27.10 -16.41
C ALA A 713 -6.78 -26.12 -17.47
N LYS A 714 -7.60 -26.61 -18.40
CA LYS A 714 -8.42 -25.78 -19.27
C LYS A 714 -9.82 -25.73 -18.66
N ILE A 715 -10.25 -24.54 -18.25
CA ILE A 715 -11.58 -24.30 -17.70
C ILE A 715 -12.35 -23.50 -18.76
N ASP A 716 -13.36 -24.14 -19.36
CA ASP A 716 -14.27 -23.48 -20.28
C ASP A 716 -15.43 -22.89 -19.43
N GLY A 717 -15.45 -21.57 -19.27
CA GLY A 717 -16.37 -20.84 -18.38
C GLY A 717 -15.69 -20.11 -17.22
N GLY A 718 -16.44 -19.87 -16.15
CA GLY A 718 -16.00 -19.08 -15.00
C GLY A 718 -15.25 -19.91 -13.95
N LEU A 719 -14.11 -19.39 -13.48
CA LEU A 719 -13.46 -19.82 -12.25
C LEU A 719 -13.87 -18.86 -11.12
N ALA A 720 -14.24 -19.40 -9.97
CA ALA A 720 -14.66 -18.61 -8.83
C ALA A 720 -13.78 -18.92 -7.62
N LEU A 721 -13.25 -17.90 -6.95
CA LEU A 721 -12.42 -18.05 -5.77
C LEU A 721 -13.16 -17.51 -4.54
N GLY A 722 -13.76 -18.42 -3.76
CA GLY A 722 -14.42 -18.13 -2.48
C GLY A 722 -15.95 -17.91 -2.52
N THR A 723 -16.56 -17.96 -3.70
CA THR A 723 -17.99 -17.69 -3.95
C THR A 723 -18.40 -18.24 -5.33
N ASP A 724 -19.66 -18.12 -5.73
CA ASP A 724 -20.12 -18.46 -7.09
C ASP A 724 -19.72 -17.37 -8.09
N ASN A 725 -19.54 -17.71 -9.37
CA ASN A 725 -19.19 -16.71 -10.41
C ASN A 725 -20.47 -16.11 -11.03
N ALA A 726 -20.75 -14.84 -10.76
CA ALA A 726 -21.83 -14.06 -11.38
C ALA A 726 -21.36 -13.13 -12.51
N LEU A 727 -20.03 -12.96 -12.71
CA LEU A 727 -19.48 -12.28 -13.89
C LEU A 727 -19.80 -13.02 -15.19
N GLY A 728 -19.92 -14.34 -15.14
CA GLY A 728 -20.23 -15.23 -16.27
C GLY A 728 -19.13 -15.31 -17.34
N GLY A 729 -19.36 -16.12 -18.37
CA GLY A 729 -18.38 -16.35 -19.46
C GLY A 729 -17.01 -16.83 -18.96
N ASN A 730 -15.95 -16.58 -19.73
CA ASN A 730 -14.58 -16.87 -19.33
C ASN A 730 -14.07 -15.79 -18.37
N SER A 731 -14.21 -16.03 -17.07
CA SER A 731 -13.86 -15.05 -16.04
C SER A 731 -13.27 -15.70 -14.78
N ILE A 732 -12.61 -14.89 -13.96
CA ILE A 732 -12.11 -15.24 -12.64
C ILE A 732 -12.72 -14.25 -11.65
N THR A 733 -13.62 -14.69 -10.76
CA THR A 733 -14.16 -13.88 -9.67
C THR A 733 -13.34 -14.04 -8.39
N LEU A 734 -13.16 -12.95 -7.64
CA LEU A 734 -12.23 -12.85 -6.51
C LEU A 734 -12.96 -12.33 -5.25
N GLY A 735 -13.24 -13.21 -4.28
CA GLY A 735 -13.79 -12.83 -2.97
C GLY A 735 -15.31 -12.58 -2.94
N ASP A 736 -15.87 -12.01 -4.00
CA ASP A 736 -17.31 -11.87 -4.25
C ASP A 736 -17.67 -12.44 -5.64
N ASN A 737 -18.96 -12.42 -6.01
CA ASN A 737 -19.43 -13.04 -7.25
C ASN A 737 -19.34 -12.12 -8.48
N ASP A 738 -18.98 -10.84 -8.34
CA ASP A 738 -19.07 -9.84 -9.40
C ASP A 738 -17.83 -8.91 -9.52
N THR A 739 -16.76 -9.18 -8.76
CA THR A 739 -15.44 -8.54 -8.87
C THR A 739 -14.42 -9.53 -9.44
N GLY A 740 -13.66 -9.11 -10.45
CA GLY A 740 -12.70 -10.01 -11.07
C GLY A 740 -12.22 -9.62 -12.46
N ILE A 741 -11.71 -10.61 -13.18
CA ILE A 741 -11.16 -10.45 -14.53
C ILE A 741 -12.00 -11.27 -15.50
N LYS A 742 -12.44 -10.68 -16.60
CA LYS A 742 -13.23 -11.35 -17.65
C LYS A 742 -12.52 -11.20 -18.98
N GLN A 743 -12.41 -12.29 -19.73
CA GLN A 743 -11.93 -12.22 -21.11
C GLN A 743 -13.03 -11.59 -21.99
N GLY A 744 -12.70 -10.51 -22.70
CA GLY A 744 -13.59 -9.80 -23.60
C GLY A 744 -13.61 -10.33 -25.04
N GLY A 745 -12.84 -11.37 -25.35
CA GLY A 745 -12.58 -11.84 -26.72
C GLY A 745 -11.32 -11.20 -27.33
N ASP A 746 -10.70 -11.84 -28.33
CA ASP A 746 -9.57 -11.31 -29.12
C ASP A 746 -8.41 -10.71 -28.29
N GLY A 747 -8.10 -11.35 -27.16
CA GLY A 747 -7.02 -10.94 -26.25
C GLY A 747 -7.38 -9.77 -25.33
N VAL A 748 -8.63 -9.29 -25.36
CA VAL A 748 -9.12 -8.26 -24.43
C VAL A 748 -9.29 -8.85 -23.03
N LEU A 749 -8.73 -8.17 -22.03
CA LEU A 749 -8.90 -8.48 -20.61
C LEU A 749 -9.65 -7.34 -19.93
N LEU A 750 -10.82 -7.63 -19.38
CA LEU A 750 -11.71 -6.67 -18.72
C LEU A 750 -11.64 -6.86 -17.21
N PHE A 751 -11.49 -5.78 -16.46
CA PHE A 751 -11.44 -5.79 -15.00
C PHE A 751 -12.75 -5.23 -14.46
N TYR A 752 -13.45 -6.02 -13.67
CA TYR A 752 -14.72 -5.68 -13.06
C TYR A 752 -14.57 -5.48 -11.55
N SER A 753 -15.30 -4.51 -11.00
CA SER A 753 -15.47 -4.29 -9.57
C SER A 753 -16.96 -4.17 -9.27
N ASN A 754 -17.49 -5.06 -8.43
CA ASN A 754 -18.90 -5.08 -8.03
C ASN A 754 -19.86 -4.98 -9.24
N GLY A 755 -19.59 -5.79 -10.26
CA GLY A 755 -20.37 -5.86 -11.51
C GLY A 755 -20.13 -4.73 -12.51
N GLN A 756 -19.33 -3.72 -12.17
CA GLN A 756 -19.03 -2.58 -13.05
C GLN A 756 -17.66 -2.74 -13.73
N LEU A 757 -17.58 -2.43 -15.02
CA LEU A 757 -16.30 -2.40 -15.75
C LEU A 757 -15.45 -1.25 -15.23
N ALA A 758 -14.33 -1.55 -14.58
CA ALA A 758 -13.38 -0.56 -14.10
C ALA A 758 -12.44 -0.10 -15.23
N PHE A 759 -11.79 -1.05 -15.92
CA PHE A 759 -10.94 -0.79 -17.07
C PHE A 759 -10.69 -2.08 -17.88
N GLY A 760 -10.12 -1.95 -19.09
CA GLY A 760 -9.77 -3.08 -19.95
C GLY A 760 -8.42 -2.92 -20.63
N LEU A 761 -7.78 -4.04 -20.94
CA LEU A 761 -6.54 -4.14 -21.71
C LEU A 761 -6.88 -4.74 -23.08
N GLN A 762 -6.60 -4.03 -24.17
CA GLN A 762 -6.89 -4.48 -25.52
C GLN A 762 -5.60 -4.53 -26.36
N PRO A 763 -5.19 -5.71 -26.88
CA PRO A 763 -3.90 -5.87 -27.55
C PRO A 763 -3.86 -5.39 -29.01
N ALA A 764 -4.99 -5.00 -29.61
CA ALA A 764 -5.07 -4.66 -31.04
C ALA A 764 -5.68 -3.29 -31.37
N SER A 765 -6.05 -2.48 -30.38
CA SER A 765 -6.37 -1.07 -30.62
C SER A 765 -5.14 -0.24 -30.26
N ALA A 766 -4.86 0.78 -31.06
CA ALA A 766 -3.81 1.76 -30.77
C ALA A 766 -3.96 2.38 -29.36
N ASP A 767 -5.10 2.21 -28.69
CA ASP A 767 -5.41 2.73 -27.37
C ASP A 767 -4.52 2.22 -26.22
N PHE A 768 -4.03 0.97 -26.27
CA PHE A 768 -3.12 0.48 -25.21
C PHE A 768 -1.74 1.15 -25.30
N TYR A 769 -1.20 1.24 -26.52
CA TYR A 769 0.07 1.94 -26.79
C TYR A 769 -0.02 3.47 -26.65
N LYS A 770 -1.21 4.04 -26.85
CA LYS A 770 -1.48 5.49 -26.74
C LYS A 770 -1.61 6.00 -25.31
N ARG A 771 -1.94 5.14 -24.33
CA ARG A 771 -2.20 5.56 -22.94
C ARG A 771 -1.18 5.08 -21.91
N VAL A 772 -0.46 3.98 -22.20
CA VAL A 772 0.66 3.48 -21.38
C VAL A 772 1.90 3.38 -22.26
N ALA A 773 2.65 4.47 -22.36
CA ALA A 773 3.80 4.62 -23.26
C ALA A 773 4.94 3.64 -22.92
N TYR A 774 5.15 2.63 -23.76
CA TYR A 774 6.42 1.91 -23.88
C TYR A 774 6.96 2.08 -25.30
N ILE A 775 7.93 3.00 -25.42
CA ILE A 775 9.11 2.94 -26.31
C ILE A 775 8.83 2.51 -27.77
N HIS A 776 8.37 3.41 -28.65
CA HIS A 776 8.57 3.26 -30.10
C HIS A 776 9.13 4.55 -30.70
N GLN A 777 10.29 4.45 -31.35
CA GLN A 777 10.89 5.56 -32.11
C GLN A 777 10.03 5.82 -33.37
N GLY A 778 9.74 7.09 -33.66
CA GLY A 778 9.12 7.53 -34.91
C GLY A 778 7.59 7.67 -34.93
N ILE A 779 6.89 7.42 -33.81
CA ILE A 779 5.43 7.63 -33.71
C ILE A 779 5.15 8.94 -32.97
N ILE A 780 4.40 9.84 -33.61
CA ILE A 780 3.89 11.07 -33.00
C ILE A 780 2.77 10.69 -32.00
N PRO A 781 2.86 11.04 -30.71
CA PRO A 781 1.84 10.87 -29.70
C PRO A 781 0.52 11.55 -30.06
N ASP A 782 -0.56 10.87 -29.75
CA ASP A 782 -1.93 11.39 -29.78
C ASP A 782 -1.99 12.72 -29.00
N GLY A 783 -2.69 13.71 -29.55
CA GLY A 783 -2.67 15.08 -29.03
C GLY A 783 -1.70 16.05 -29.72
N SER A 784 -0.60 15.53 -30.30
CA SER A 784 0.43 16.39 -30.90
C SER A 784 -0.03 16.97 -32.23
N GLY A 785 0.33 18.22 -32.52
CA GLY A 785 -0.09 18.92 -33.74
C GLY A 785 -0.02 20.44 -33.60
N ALA A 786 -0.71 21.15 -34.48
CA ALA A 786 -0.81 22.60 -34.38
C ALA A 786 -1.64 23.02 -33.15
N PHE A 787 -1.39 24.22 -32.62
CA PHE A 787 -2.20 24.79 -31.53
C PHE A 787 -3.68 24.95 -31.90
N ALA A 788 -3.98 25.20 -33.19
CA ALA A 788 -5.34 25.34 -33.70
C ALA A 788 -6.17 24.05 -33.57
N ASP A 789 -5.52 22.88 -33.62
CA ASP A 789 -6.17 21.57 -33.59
C ASP A 789 -6.42 21.07 -32.16
N GLN A 790 -5.90 21.78 -31.16
CA GLN A 790 -5.92 21.36 -29.76
C GLN A 790 -7.33 21.29 -29.15
N LEU A 791 -8.33 21.95 -29.74
CA LEU A 791 -9.72 21.83 -29.30
C LEU A 791 -10.40 20.55 -29.83
N ASN A 792 -9.98 20.08 -31.01
CA ASN A 792 -10.56 18.92 -31.68
C ASN A 792 -9.81 17.61 -31.34
N ASN A 793 -8.59 17.73 -30.82
CA ASN A 793 -7.76 16.59 -30.42
C ASN A 793 -7.92 16.31 -28.92
N ALA A 794 -8.60 15.23 -28.54
CA ALA A 794 -9.07 15.03 -27.16
C ALA A 794 -8.07 14.41 -26.18
N THR A 795 -6.90 13.96 -26.65
CA THR A 795 -6.03 13.06 -25.89
C THR A 795 -4.62 13.62 -25.70
N ALA A 796 -3.93 13.16 -24.65
CA ALA A 796 -2.49 13.37 -24.43
C ALA A 796 -1.91 12.20 -23.60
N PRO A 797 -0.62 11.85 -23.77
CA PRO A 797 0.05 10.78 -23.03
C PRO A 797 0.45 11.18 -21.60
N PHE A 798 -0.01 10.44 -20.57
CA PHE A 798 0.28 10.76 -19.15
C PHE A 798 1.78 10.80 -18.77
N VAL A 799 2.66 10.10 -19.51
CA VAL A 799 4.13 10.10 -19.33
C VAL A 799 4.82 9.97 -20.68
N GLN A 800 5.88 10.75 -20.92
CA GLN A 800 6.80 10.61 -22.05
C GLN A 800 8.24 10.35 -21.55
N THR A 801 8.90 9.32 -22.08
CA THR A 801 10.32 8.98 -21.77
C THR A 801 11.28 9.62 -22.79
N GLN A 802 12.57 9.24 -22.82
CA GLN A 802 13.55 9.82 -23.76
C GLN A 802 13.18 9.51 -25.22
N PHE A 803 12.78 10.53 -25.97
CA PHE A 803 12.42 10.41 -27.40
C PHE A 803 13.02 11.56 -28.22
N ALA A 804 13.40 11.28 -29.47
CA ALA A 804 13.95 12.24 -30.44
C ALA A 804 13.05 12.31 -31.68
N TRP A 805 12.57 13.51 -32.01
CA TRP A 805 11.62 13.73 -33.10
C TRP A 805 12.17 14.80 -34.04
N ASN A 806 11.89 14.68 -35.34
CA ASN A 806 12.28 15.69 -36.30
C ASN A 806 11.27 16.85 -36.25
N PRO A 807 11.70 18.10 -36.01
CA PRO A 807 10.80 19.24 -36.09
C PRO A 807 10.23 19.38 -37.50
N THR A 808 8.93 19.59 -37.60
CA THR A 808 8.24 19.92 -38.86
C THR A 808 8.23 21.42 -39.11
N PRO A 809 8.16 21.86 -40.39
CA PRO A 809 7.91 23.26 -40.72
C PRO A 809 6.64 23.79 -40.02
N GLY A 810 6.73 24.90 -39.29
CA GLY A 810 5.69 25.47 -38.42
C GLY A 810 5.80 25.10 -36.94
N GLY A 811 6.75 24.24 -36.56
CA GLY A 811 6.87 23.69 -35.20
C GLY A 811 5.80 22.66 -34.88
N LEU A 812 6.02 21.86 -33.83
CA LEU A 812 5.12 20.79 -33.40
C LEU A 812 4.85 20.89 -31.90
N TYR A 813 3.61 21.16 -31.51
CA TYR A 813 3.23 21.13 -30.10
C TYR A 813 2.91 19.72 -29.66
N VAL A 814 3.49 19.33 -28.52
CA VAL A 814 3.39 17.99 -27.94
C VAL A 814 2.83 18.11 -26.53
N PRO A 815 1.54 17.79 -26.31
CA PRO A 815 0.97 17.79 -24.97
C PRO A 815 1.45 16.56 -24.18
N ILE A 816 1.79 16.76 -22.90
CA ILE A 816 2.02 15.70 -21.90
C ILE A 816 0.75 15.49 -21.07
N VAL A 817 0.04 16.57 -20.74
CA VAL A 817 -1.24 16.47 -20.03
C VAL A 817 -2.25 17.35 -20.73
N LYS A 818 -3.46 16.84 -20.94
CA LYS A 818 -4.54 17.58 -21.60
C LYS A 818 -5.89 17.27 -20.96
N GLY A 819 -6.73 18.28 -20.85
CA GLY A 819 -8.13 18.16 -20.49
C GLY A 819 -9.01 18.97 -21.46
N LEU A 820 -10.12 18.36 -21.87
CA LEU A 820 -11.22 19.07 -22.51
C LEU A 820 -12.30 19.33 -21.46
N SER A 821 -12.69 20.59 -21.29
CA SER A 821 -13.79 20.98 -20.42
C SER A 821 -14.92 21.54 -21.27
N ILE A 822 -16.07 20.87 -21.20
CA ILE A 822 -17.33 21.34 -21.76
C ILE A 822 -18.27 21.55 -20.57
N ARG A 823 -18.68 22.80 -20.33
CA ARG A 823 -19.69 23.06 -19.30
C ARG A 823 -21.06 22.61 -19.82
N ASN A 824 -21.75 21.77 -19.04
CA ASN A 824 -23.03 21.21 -19.42
C ASN A 824 -24.09 22.32 -19.59
N GLY A 825 -24.48 22.63 -20.83
CA GLY A 825 -25.53 23.59 -21.18
C GLY A 825 -25.20 25.09 -21.01
N GLN A 826 -23.96 25.47 -20.63
CA GLN A 826 -23.58 26.87 -20.39
C GLN A 826 -22.09 27.14 -20.69
N GLY A 827 -21.77 27.82 -21.80
CA GLY A 827 -20.43 28.31 -22.11
C GLY A 827 -19.70 27.52 -23.20
N TYR A 828 -18.54 28.04 -23.58
CA TYR A 828 -17.76 27.57 -24.72
C TYR A 828 -16.77 26.45 -24.33
N PRO A 829 -16.53 25.45 -25.19
CA PRO A 829 -15.58 24.38 -24.93
C PRO A 829 -14.15 24.94 -24.86
N GLY A 830 -13.38 24.42 -23.91
CA GLY A 830 -11.97 24.79 -23.73
C GLY A 830 -11.08 23.57 -23.66
N ALA A 831 -10.00 23.58 -24.42
CA ALA A 831 -8.89 22.64 -24.26
C ALA A 831 -7.79 23.30 -23.44
N VAL A 832 -7.38 22.65 -22.36
CA VAL A 832 -6.23 23.06 -21.55
C VAL A 832 -5.19 21.97 -21.64
N SER A 833 -3.94 22.34 -21.91
CA SER A 833 -2.84 21.40 -22.05
C SER A 833 -1.51 21.94 -21.54
N PHE A 834 -0.68 21.02 -21.06
CA PHE A 834 0.68 21.23 -20.60
C PHE A 834 1.58 20.35 -21.44
N GLY A 835 2.61 20.94 -22.05
CA GLY A 835 3.44 20.23 -23.01
C GLY A 835 4.68 21.02 -23.37
N TYR A 836 5.24 20.70 -24.53
CA TYR A 836 6.38 21.43 -25.10
C TYR A 836 6.20 21.63 -26.60
N LEU A 837 6.73 22.75 -27.09
CA LEU A 837 6.81 23.08 -28.50
C LEU A 837 8.20 22.70 -29.03
N LEU A 838 8.23 21.90 -30.09
CA LEU A 838 9.43 21.62 -30.87
C LEU A 838 9.49 22.62 -32.02
N THR A 839 10.50 23.49 -32.00
CA THR A 839 10.71 24.50 -33.04
C THR A 839 11.67 24.00 -34.12
N GLU A 840 11.62 24.58 -35.32
CA GLU A 840 12.56 24.28 -36.42
C GLU A 840 14.01 24.70 -36.09
N GLN A 841 14.18 25.68 -35.21
CA GLN A 841 15.50 26.16 -34.79
C GLN A 841 16.16 25.14 -33.84
N TYR A 842 17.44 24.82 -34.08
CA TYR A 842 18.24 23.97 -33.19
C TYR A 842 18.22 24.58 -31.77
N GLY A 843 17.51 23.93 -30.86
CA GLY A 843 17.29 24.42 -29.51
C GLY A 843 16.61 23.38 -28.63
N PHE A 844 16.51 23.66 -27.34
CA PHE A 844 15.78 22.81 -26.42
C PHE A 844 14.27 22.89 -26.69
N PRO A 845 13.49 21.82 -26.43
CA PRO A 845 12.03 21.90 -26.42
C PRO A 845 11.56 23.03 -25.51
N VAL A 846 10.59 23.83 -25.96
CA VAL A 846 10.09 24.99 -25.22
C VAL A 846 8.87 24.56 -24.40
N PRO A 847 8.93 24.45 -23.07
CA PRO A 847 7.76 24.13 -22.27
C PRO A 847 6.67 25.18 -22.43
N CYS A 848 5.43 24.71 -22.57
CA CYS A 848 4.27 25.53 -22.84
C CYS A 848 3.07 25.14 -21.97
N ILE A 849 2.32 26.14 -21.53
CA ILE A 849 0.96 25.98 -21.04
C ILE A 849 0.06 26.58 -22.10
N HIS A 850 -0.85 25.79 -22.65
CA HIS A 850 -1.71 26.20 -23.75
C HIS A 850 -3.18 26.01 -23.40
N MET A 851 -3.96 27.06 -23.61
CA MET A 851 -5.41 27.04 -23.56
C MET A 851 -5.97 27.51 -24.90
N ARG A 852 -6.87 26.71 -25.48
CA ARG A 852 -7.63 27.03 -26.69
C ARG A 852 -9.11 27.02 -26.37
N GLY A 853 -9.77 28.17 -26.54
CA GLY A 853 -11.23 28.26 -26.60
C GLY A 853 -11.74 28.12 -28.03
N ASP A 854 -13.06 28.07 -28.19
CA ASP A 854 -13.66 28.25 -29.52
C ASP A 854 -13.49 29.71 -30.02
N GLY A 855 -13.76 29.92 -31.31
CA GLY A 855 -13.66 31.24 -31.93
C GLY A 855 -12.23 31.80 -32.11
N GLY A 856 -11.19 31.01 -31.86
CA GLY A 856 -9.80 31.43 -32.10
C GLY A 856 -9.06 32.00 -30.89
N ASN A 857 -9.66 31.97 -29.70
CA ASN A 857 -9.08 32.53 -28.49
C ASN A 857 -8.00 31.60 -27.91
N ASP A 858 -6.73 31.92 -28.17
CA ASP A 858 -5.57 31.23 -27.61
C ASP A 858 -4.93 31.99 -26.47
N ALA A 859 -4.58 31.27 -25.40
CA ALA A 859 -3.63 31.73 -24.39
C ALA A 859 -2.47 30.75 -24.34
N LEU A 860 -1.27 31.23 -24.65
CA LEU A 860 -0.05 30.44 -24.68
C LEU A 860 1.01 31.08 -23.79
N TRP A 861 1.35 30.41 -22.71
CA TRP A 861 2.53 30.75 -21.90
C TRP A 861 3.70 29.92 -22.36
N GLN A 862 4.82 30.57 -22.70
CA GLN A 862 6.04 29.89 -23.12
C GLN A 862 7.19 30.21 -22.17
N PHE A 863 7.96 29.17 -21.85
CA PHE A 863 9.18 29.29 -21.07
C PHE A 863 10.34 28.93 -22.00
N ASN A 864 11.03 29.92 -22.56
CA ASN A 864 12.07 29.64 -23.55
C ASN A 864 13.41 29.40 -22.83
N PRO A 865 13.93 28.15 -22.81
CA PRO A 865 15.21 27.85 -22.17
C PRO A 865 16.41 28.41 -22.92
N ASN A 866 16.29 28.75 -24.21
CA ASN A 866 17.41 29.19 -25.03
C ASN A 866 17.84 30.63 -24.69
N ASP A 867 16.88 31.53 -24.50
CA ASP A 867 17.13 32.95 -24.17
C ASP A 867 16.68 33.32 -22.75
N LYS A 868 16.15 32.35 -21.98
CA LYS A 868 15.60 32.50 -20.63
C LYS A 868 14.40 33.45 -20.55
N SER A 869 13.72 33.70 -21.67
CA SER A 869 12.53 34.55 -21.71
C SER A 869 11.29 33.80 -21.23
N PHE A 870 10.36 34.55 -20.64
CA PHE A 870 9.00 34.11 -20.33
C PHE A 870 8.03 34.91 -21.19
N ILE A 871 7.27 34.23 -22.04
CA ILE A 871 6.27 34.85 -22.90
C ILE A 871 4.91 34.59 -22.28
N SER A 872 4.24 35.68 -21.87
CA SER A 872 2.86 35.68 -21.42
C SER A 872 1.93 36.06 -22.58
N PRO A 873 0.75 35.44 -22.72
CA PRO A 873 -0.22 35.79 -23.76
C PRO A 873 -0.88 37.16 -23.53
N GLY A 874 -0.66 37.78 -22.38
CA GLY A 874 -1.18 39.10 -22.02
C GLY A 874 -0.46 39.70 -20.81
N ALA A 875 -1.07 40.72 -20.20
CA ALA A 875 -0.49 41.42 -19.04
C ALA A 875 -0.22 40.46 -17.87
N LEU A 876 0.96 40.57 -17.24
CA LEU A 876 1.33 39.79 -16.07
C LEU A 876 0.92 40.55 -14.80
N ILE A 877 0.04 39.94 -13.99
CA ILE A 877 -0.47 40.55 -12.75
C ILE A 877 0.09 39.80 -11.55
N ALA A 878 0.83 40.49 -10.68
CA ALA A 878 1.39 39.94 -9.45
C ALA A 878 1.15 40.90 -8.28
N GLY A 879 0.36 40.48 -7.27
CA GLY A 879 0.12 41.26 -6.06
C GLY A 879 -0.48 42.65 -6.29
N GLY A 880 -1.20 42.86 -7.39
CA GLY A 880 -1.79 44.16 -7.78
C GLY A 880 -0.91 45.02 -8.71
N VAL A 881 0.36 44.67 -8.91
CA VAL A 881 1.22 45.26 -9.95
C VAL A 881 0.93 44.56 -11.27
N ARG A 882 0.79 45.34 -12.35
CA ARG A 882 0.51 44.83 -13.69
C ARG A 882 1.62 45.27 -14.64
N TYR A 883 2.29 44.31 -15.27
CA TYR A 883 3.15 44.57 -16.42
C TYR A 883 2.28 44.55 -17.67
N ASN A 884 2.11 45.71 -18.29
CA ASN A 884 1.27 45.90 -19.47
C ASN A 884 1.97 45.38 -20.73
N THR A 885 1.20 45.12 -21.78
CA THR A 885 1.69 44.59 -23.06
C THR A 885 2.54 45.60 -23.85
N ASP A 886 2.46 46.88 -23.51
CA ASP A 886 3.31 47.96 -24.05
C ASP A 886 4.65 48.12 -23.28
N GLY A 887 4.91 47.25 -22.29
CA GLY A 887 6.12 47.27 -21.45
C GLY A 887 6.03 48.22 -20.25
N ASN A 888 4.91 48.93 -20.06
CA ASN A 888 4.73 49.83 -18.93
C ASN A 888 4.35 49.05 -17.65
N ILE A 889 4.61 49.64 -16.49
CA ILE A 889 4.32 49.01 -15.20
C ILE A 889 3.24 49.83 -14.49
N PHE A 890 2.09 49.22 -14.22
CA PHE A 890 1.05 49.80 -13.36
C PHE A 890 1.19 49.26 -11.94
N GLY A 891 1.11 50.12 -10.93
CA GLY A 891 1.27 49.75 -9.54
C GLY A 891 0.47 50.66 -8.62
N GLY A 892 -0.17 50.07 -7.61
CA GLY A 892 -1.06 50.80 -6.70
C GLY A 892 -0.38 51.92 -5.91
N CYS A 893 0.94 51.88 -5.73
CA CYS A 893 1.70 52.93 -5.03
C CYS A 893 1.92 54.21 -5.86
N TRP A 894 1.85 54.16 -7.19
CA TRP A 894 1.91 55.35 -8.06
C TRP A 894 0.58 55.67 -8.78
N GLY A 895 -0.44 54.82 -8.63
CA GLY A 895 -1.84 55.10 -9.02
C GLY A 895 -2.12 55.20 -10.52
N SER A 896 -1.11 55.04 -11.37
CA SER A 896 -1.18 55.13 -12.84
C SER A 896 -0.11 54.24 -13.49
N ASN A 897 0.21 54.46 -14.76
CA ASN A 897 1.40 53.87 -15.35
C ASN A 897 2.67 54.55 -14.80
N LEU A 898 3.71 53.75 -14.54
CA LEU A 898 4.97 54.24 -13.98
C LEU A 898 5.57 55.36 -14.84
N ASN A 899 5.51 55.23 -16.17
CA ASN A 899 5.98 56.27 -17.07
C ASN A 899 5.27 57.62 -16.86
N ASP A 900 3.93 57.61 -16.68
CA ASP A 900 3.14 58.84 -16.50
C ASP A 900 3.41 59.48 -15.14
N TYR A 901 3.55 58.65 -14.09
CA TYR A 901 3.97 59.09 -12.77
C TYR A 901 5.35 59.75 -12.80
N LEU A 902 6.34 59.13 -13.43
CA LEU A 902 7.69 59.68 -13.55
C LEU A 902 7.72 60.99 -14.35
N ASN A 903 6.91 61.08 -15.41
CA ASN A 903 6.84 62.27 -16.26
C ASN A 903 6.20 63.49 -15.57
N SER A 904 5.27 63.25 -14.66
CA SER A 904 4.53 64.32 -13.95
C SER A 904 5.14 64.70 -12.60
N SER A 905 5.80 63.76 -11.91
CA SER A 905 6.23 63.95 -10.51
C SER A 905 7.67 64.45 -10.35
N PHE A 906 8.50 64.38 -11.40
CA PHE A 906 9.91 64.74 -11.33
C PHE A 906 10.32 65.78 -12.38
N ILE A 907 11.35 66.58 -12.04
CA ILE A 907 12.00 67.50 -13.00
C ILE A 907 12.84 66.65 -13.96
N ARG A 908 12.49 66.69 -15.25
CA ARG A 908 13.19 65.92 -16.29
C ARG A 908 14.39 66.67 -16.87
N ASN A 909 14.37 68.00 -16.82
CA ASN A 909 15.46 68.83 -17.33
C ASN A 909 15.43 70.23 -16.70
N VAL A 910 16.57 70.93 -16.70
CA VAL A 910 16.72 72.32 -16.25
C VAL A 910 17.54 73.08 -17.29
N ARG A 911 17.14 74.32 -17.61
CA ARG A 911 17.88 75.18 -18.55
C ARG A 911 17.80 76.65 -18.16
N LEU A 912 18.61 77.48 -18.83
CA LEU A 912 18.40 78.93 -18.85
C LEU A 912 17.49 79.32 -20.03
N GLY A 913 16.47 80.10 -19.76
CA GLY A 913 15.47 80.53 -20.73
C GLY A 913 15.89 81.73 -21.59
N GLY A 914 14.89 82.41 -22.15
CA GLY A 914 15.09 83.56 -23.03
C GLY A 914 15.87 84.70 -22.38
N ARG A 915 16.64 85.45 -23.18
CA ARG A 915 17.40 86.62 -22.75
C ARG A 915 16.46 87.76 -22.36
N ARG A 916 16.65 88.33 -21.17
CA ARG A 916 16.06 89.62 -20.75
C ARG A 916 17.19 90.61 -20.48
N SER A 917 16.98 91.88 -20.80
CA SER A 917 17.95 92.95 -20.50
C SER A 917 17.26 94.02 -19.68
N ASP A 918 17.88 94.41 -18.57
CA ASP A 918 17.39 95.45 -17.66
C ASP A 918 18.45 96.57 -17.60
N THR A 919 18.01 97.83 -17.73
CA THR A 919 18.91 99.00 -17.76
C THR A 919 19.48 99.31 -16.38
N LEU A 920 20.78 99.65 -16.32
CA LEU A 920 21.48 100.01 -15.10
C LEU A 920 21.57 101.54 -14.96
N TYR A 921 21.42 102.04 -13.73
CA TYR A 921 21.47 103.47 -13.41
C TYR A 921 22.49 103.76 -12.31
N ARG A 922 23.15 104.93 -12.39
CA ARG A 922 24.15 105.37 -11.41
C ARG A 922 23.56 105.41 -10.00
N GLY A 923 24.15 104.67 -9.06
CA GLY A 923 23.72 104.65 -7.66
C GLY A 923 22.43 103.86 -7.36
N GLY A 924 21.83 103.20 -8.37
CA GLY A 924 20.66 102.34 -8.21
C GLY A 924 21.02 100.86 -8.00
N LEU A 925 20.19 100.14 -7.24
CA LEU A 925 20.27 98.68 -7.15
C LEU A 925 19.44 98.05 -8.28
N CYS A 926 20.05 97.17 -9.07
CA CYS A 926 19.37 96.38 -10.10
C CYS A 926 19.53 94.90 -9.79
N GLU A 927 18.43 94.23 -9.44
CA GLU A 927 18.39 92.80 -9.16
C GLU A 927 17.74 92.05 -10.34
N PRO A 928 18.26 90.87 -10.73
CA PRO A 928 17.58 90.05 -11.72
C PRO A 928 16.19 89.68 -11.20
N GLY A 929 15.18 89.73 -12.08
CA GLY A 929 13.80 89.42 -11.68
C GLY A 929 13.64 88.02 -11.10
N ASN A 930 12.59 87.79 -10.31
CA ASN A 930 12.33 86.51 -9.62
C ASN A 930 12.61 85.29 -10.53
N GLY A 931 13.46 84.37 -10.07
CA GLY A 931 13.82 83.16 -10.80
C GLY A 931 14.84 83.36 -11.92
N HIS A 932 15.38 84.57 -12.10
CA HIS A 932 16.39 84.88 -13.10
C HIS A 932 17.77 84.95 -12.47
N VAL A 933 18.77 84.54 -13.26
CA VAL A 933 20.17 84.68 -12.91
C VAL A 933 20.84 85.64 -13.87
N THR A 934 21.77 86.45 -13.37
CA THR A 934 22.59 87.33 -14.21
C THR A 934 23.54 86.48 -15.05
N THR A 935 23.52 86.71 -16.36
CA THR A 935 24.31 85.95 -17.34
C THR A 935 25.26 86.83 -18.15
N GLY A 936 25.24 88.14 -17.93
CA GLY A 936 26.19 89.07 -18.51
C GLY A 936 25.91 90.51 -18.10
N LEU A 937 26.91 91.37 -18.27
CA LEU A 937 26.84 92.81 -18.08
C LEU A 937 27.45 93.47 -19.32
N GLN A 938 26.87 94.57 -19.78
CA GLN A 938 27.49 95.43 -20.77
C GLN A 938 27.50 96.85 -20.22
N ILE A 939 28.72 97.33 -19.93
CA ILE A 939 28.99 98.66 -19.39
C ILE A 939 29.85 99.43 -20.39
N ILE A 940 29.45 100.65 -20.75
CA ILE A 940 30.18 101.50 -21.69
C ILE A 940 30.59 102.79 -20.96
N GLY A 941 31.80 102.78 -20.38
CA GLY A 941 32.30 103.93 -19.61
C GLY A 941 31.86 103.87 -18.15
N GLU A 942 31.11 104.89 -17.68
CA GLU A 942 30.58 104.94 -16.31
C GLU A 942 29.08 104.68 -16.32
N VAL A 943 28.53 104.00 -15.30
CA VAL A 943 27.10 103.68 -15.27
C VAL A 943 26.26 104.96 -15.31
N ASP A 944 25.55 105.21 -16.41
CA ASP A 944 24.88 106.49 -16.66
C ASP A 944 23.52 106.40 -17.37
N GLY A 945 23.03 105.18 -17.61
CA GLY A 945 21.69 104.92 -18.13
C GLY A 945 21.65 104.34 -19.54
N ASP A 946 22.80 104.09 -20.17
CA ASP A 946 22.91 103.34 -21.43
C ASP A 946 23.45 101.89 -21.27
N ASP A 947 23.82 101.50 -20.04
CA ASP A 947 24.31 100.16 -19.69
C ASP A 947 23.18 99.16 -19.40
N TRP A 948 23.44 97.87 -19.65
CA TRP A 948 22.45 96.82 -19.43
C TRP A 948 23.00 95.59 -18.72
N MET A 949 22.20 95.06 -17.79
CA MET A 949 22.36 93.73 -17.22
C MET A 949 21.55 92.72 -18.03
N VAL A 950 22.17 91.60 -18.40
CA VAL A 950 21.46 90.46 -18.99
C VAL A 950 21.11 89.46 -17.92
N SER A 951 19.83 89.16 -17.81
CA SER A 951 19.32 88.09 -16.97
C SER A 951 18.63 87.03 -17.82
N ARG A 952 18.63 85.78 -17.35
CA ARG A 952 17.87 84.67 -17.94
C ARG A 952 17.12 83.92 -16.84
N PRO A 953 15.86 83.53 -17.05
CA PRO A 953 15.14 82.72 -16.08
C PRO A 953 15.76 81.33 -16.02
N LEU A 954 15.96 80.80 -14.82
CA LEU A 954 16.16 79.37 -14.63
C LEU A 954 14.81 78.69 -14.87
N GLN A 955 14.78 77.71 -15.77
CA GLN A 955 13.57 76.98 -16.12
C GLN A 955 13.72 75.50 -15.78
N LYS A 956 12.65 74.88 -15.29
CA LYS A 956 12.54 73.43 -15.04
C LYS A 956 11.50 72.80 -15.96
N TYR A 957 11.78 71.60 -16.46
CA TYR A 957 10.91 70.85 -17.36
C TYR A 957 10.17 69.76 -16.59
N ILE A 958 8.85 69.88 -16.48
CA ILE A 958 7.98 68.93 -15.78
C ILE A 958 6.73 68.68 -16.64
N SER A 959 6.27 67.44 -16.75
CA SER A 959 5.02 67.08 -17.44
C SER A 959 4.86 67.64 -18.86
N GLY A 960 5.95 67.73 -19.62
CA GLY A 960 5.91 68.20 -21.01
C GLY A 960 6.10 69.71 -21.19
N ASN A 961 6.15 70.50 -20.11
CA ASN A 961 6.18 71.97 -20.16
C ASN A 961 7.40 72.55 -19.42
N TRP A 962 7.88 73.71 -19.90
CA TRP A 962 8.92 74.49 -19.23
C TRP A 962 8.28 75.53 -18.30
N TYR A 963 8.67 75.49 -17.02
CA TYR A 963 8.23 76.44 -16.01
C TYR A 963 9.42 77.29 -15.56
N ASN A 964 9.21 78.60 -15.35
CA ASN A 964 10.20 79.43 -14.67
C ASN A 964 10.27 79.00 -13.20
N VAL A 965 11.49 78.93 -12.67
CA VAL A 965 11.72 78.69 -11.24
C VAL A 965 11.36 79.96 -10.49
N GLU A 966 10.84 79.82 -9.27
CA GLU A 966 10.65 80.95 -8.35
C GLU A 966 11.76 80.93 -7.29
N GLN A 967 12.28 82.10 -6.98
CA GLN A 967 13.19 82.39 -5.89
C GLN A 967 12.34 82.72 -4.66
N ALA A 968 12.42 81.85 -3.65
CA ALA A 968 11.68 81.97 -2.39
C ALA A 968 12.31 83.00 -1.46
#